data_AF-A0A0L0C5J0-F1
#
_entry.id   AF-A0A0L0C5J0-F1
#
_cell.length_a   1.000
_cell.length_b   1.000
_cell.length_c   1.000
_cell.angle_alpha   90.00
_cell.angle_beta   90.00
_cell.angle_gamma   90.00
#
_symmetry.space_group_name_H-M   'P 1'
#
loop_
_entity.id
_entity.type
_entity.pdbx_description
1 polymer ?
#
loop_
_entity_poly.entity_id
_entity_poly.type
_entity_poly.pdbx_seq_one_letter_code
_entity_poly.pdbx_strand_id
1 'polypeptide(L)'
;MFLKSLIMFAMFQIRVQATEMENKKKVVCYHGSWSRNRKSLGKFDIAINMNPHLCTHLIYAFYGIETSGDLRIRDPQLDLEVKNGQGNIRKFNDLKLKNSSLKTLLSVGGWNEGSTNFSIVAGDPLKRMRFLHSVIDFLQRHNFNGLDIDWEYPNQRHTLSNNDRENFVLWLSELKEGFKPYDFLLTAAVKAVEYESEKSYNITEMVKYLDFLNIMSYALNGIWSPGVGINAPLYAGPSDQTERAKQRVPRDKIVMGIPFYGRSFTLENSNNHSVGAAHTGAGIAGPYTRQLGILGYNELCEKFLMEKSLWHLEWESQQMVPYAYYDKQWIGYDNERSVELKVNYVNRENLGGIMIWTVELDDFRGVCNGKTYPLLNIINEGLFGKLTENVTSPDICILQLRFEKKEMFMKFLLLTLLVAIWQHDTVVANERKNVVCYHGTWSTYRQSKGKFDVEKDIDPFLCTHLMYAFFGIEETGDLRVIDPYLDLEDNYGRGNIRKFNALKLRNPTLKTMLAVGGWNEGSKKFSIVAADPAKRARFVQSVVQFIQRHGFDGLDLDWEYPNQRHKLSNNDRENFLTWLRELKEGLEPFGYILSAAVGSAQFSAELSYNIPEMSKYLDLINVMAYDLHGHWDPVVGINSPLYAGPLDTSERAKQLNFDAIAKYWINQGAPREKLVMGVPFYGRSFTLADPKNHAVGAPHIGRGLAGQYSVEPGIIGYNELCETFQNQQSLWNQEWELSQMVPYAYYGRQWVGYENEKSIALKVDYVKKENLGGIMIWSIESDDFKGVCGQKRYPLLTIINEILHESVYSDLVNGKPDISPVQMPIKENVNIIPSIQTLNNSNNQCQGKNGYVRDSKNCGKFYFCDNGETYSFDCPSSLYFDLKSLSCNYSYLVECQSNN
;
A
#
# COMPACT_ATOMS: atom_id res chain seq x y z
N MET A 1 40.88 -42.95 5.26
CA MET A 1 41.39 -41.81 4.47
C MET A 1 40.86 -41.85 3.03
N PHE A 2 41.00 -42.98 2.32
CA PHE A 2 40.45 -43.19 0.96
C PHE A 2 38.93 -42.94 0.83
N LEU A 3 38.12 -43.43 1.80
CA LEU A 3 36.67 -43.24 1.79
C LEU A 3 36.24 -41.78 1.98
N LYS A 4 37.02 -40.99 2.75
CA LYS A 4 36.78 -39.54 2.92
C LYS A 4 37.08 -38.77 1.65
N SER A 5 38.15 -39.14 0.92
CA SER A 5 38.44 -38.55 -0.40
C SER A 5 37.41 -38.93 -1.45
N LEU A 6 36.87 -40.15 -1.44
CA LEU A 6 35.82 -40.57 -2.37
C LEU A 6 34.50 -39.83 -2.13
N ILE A 7 34.12 -39.64 -0.86
CA ILE A 7 32.92 -38.88 -0.47
C ILE A 7 33.11 -37.38 -0.77
N MET A 8 34.29 -36.81 -0.54
CA MET A 8 34.57 -35.42 -0.93
C MET A 8 34.56 -35.24 -2.46
N PHE A 9 35.08 -36.20 -3.21
CA PHE A 9 35.08 -36.14 -4.68
C PHE A 9 33.66 -36.33 -5.24
N ALA A 10 32.86 -37.22 -4.66
CA ALA A 10 31.44 -37.38 -5.02
C ALA A 10 30.62 -36.14 -4.63
N MET A 11 30.83 -35.55 -3.46
CA MET A 11 30.18 -34.29 -3.06
C MET A 11 30.64 -33.12 -3.92
N PHE A 12 31.91 -33.08 -4.34
CA PHE A 12 32.42 -32.07 -5.27
C PHE A 12 31.79 -32.22 -6.67
N GLN A 13 31.68 -33.45 -7.18
CA GLN A 13 30.98 -33.74 -8.44
C GLN A 13 29.48 -33.42 -8.38
N ILE A 14 28.80 -33.75 -7.27
CA ILE A 14 27.39 -33.40 -7.05
C ILE A 14 27.21 -31.88 -6.95
N ARG A 15 28.14 -31.18 -6.30
CA ARG A 15 28.11 -29.72 -6.16
C ARG A 15 28.43 -29.01 -7.47
N VAL A 16 29.31 -29.56 -8.31
CA VAL A 16 29.59 -29.10 -9.68
C VAL A 16 28.40 -29.36 -10.61
N GLN A 17 27.76 -30.53 -10.53
CA GLN A 17 26.52 -30.80 -11.29
C GLN A 17 25.34 -29.91 -10.85
N ALA A 18 25.21 -29.63 -9.55
CA ALA A 18 24.19 -28.71 -9.04
C ALA A 18 24.42 -27.27 -9.53
N THR A 19 25.67 -26.79 -9.52
CA THR A 19 26.04 -25.45 -10.05
C THR A 19 26.01 -25.36 -11.58
N GLU A 20 26.27 -26.44 -12.31
CA GLU A 20 26.07 -26.50 -13.78
C GLU A 20 24.58 -26.54 -14.17
N MET A 21 23.68 -27.05 -13.32
CA MET A 21 22.23 -27.01 -13.54
C MET A 21 21.60 -25.66 -13.16
N GLU A 22 22.10 -24.99 -12.12
CA GLU A 22 21.68 -23.62 -11.73
C GLU A 22 21.93 -22.62 -12.88
N ASN A 23 23.01 -22.81 -13.65
CA ASN A 23 23.33 -22.02 -14.84
C ASN A 23 22.43 -22.26 -16.08
N LYS A 24 21.40 -23.12 -16.01
CA LYS A 24 20.52 -23.47 -17.16
C LYS A 24 19.05 -23.06 -17.02
N LYS A 25 18.61 -22.64 -15.82
CA LYS A 25 17.22 -22.23 -15.56
C LYS A 25 16.89 -20.93 -16.31
N LYS A 26 15.64 -20.78 -16.73
CA LYS A 26 15.17 -19.64 -17.53
C LYS A 26 13.95 -18.99 -16.91
N VAL A 27 13.90 -17.66 -16.99
CA VAL A 27 12.70 -16.86 -16.76
C VAL A 27 12.38 -16.18 -18.07
N VAL A 28 11.34 -16.69 -18.76
CA VAL A 28 10.96 -16.32 -20.12
C VAL A 28 9.73 -15.41 -20.05
N CYS A 29 9.94 -14.13 -20.31
CA CYS A 29 8.95 -13.09 -20.10
C CYS A 29 8.33 -12.65 -21.44
N TYR A 30 7.05 -12.89 -21.67
CA TYR A 30 6.35 -12.29 -22.82
C TYR A 30 5.92 -10.86 -22.49
N HIS A 31 6.11 -9.95 -23.45
CA HIS A 31 5.66 -8.57 -23.40
C HIS A 31 4.72 -8.27 -24.58
N GLY A 32 3.49 -7.83 -24.28
CA GLY A 32 2.53 -7.41 -25.29
C GLY A 32 2.83 -5.99 -25.80
N SER A 33 3.09 -5.85 -27.10
CA SER A 33 3.43 -4.57 -27.76
C SER A 33 2.32 -3.51 -27.62
N TRP A 34 1.08 -3.94 -27.47
CA TRP A 34 -0.10 -3.08 -27.28
C TRP A 34 -0.24 -2.54 -25.85
N SER A 35 0.52 -3.03 -24.88
CA SER A 35 0.41 -2.64 -23.47
C SER A 35 0.65 -1.14 -23.23
N ARG A 36 1.44 -0.48 -24.09
CA ARG A 36 1.64 0.99 -24.10
C ARG A 36 0.39 1.81 -24.44
N ASN A 37 -0.60 1.18 -25.09
CA ASN A 37 -1.85 1.82 -25.50
C ASN A 37 -2.98 1.61 -24.49
N ARG A 38 -2.74 0.82 -23.43
CA ARG A 38 -3.68 0.75 -22.31
C ARG A 38 -3.85 2.16 -21.73
N LYS A 39 -5.10 2.49 -21.42
CA LYS A 39 -5.43 3.81 -20.85
C LYS A 39 -5.13 3.83 -19.36
N SER A 40 -5.01 5.04 -18.80
CA SER A 40 -4.88 5.27 -17.36
C SER A 40 -3.70 4.50 -16.73
N LEU A 41 -3.89 3.91 -15.56
CA LEU A 41 -2.86 3.24 -14.77
C LEU A 41 -2.43 1.87 -15.31
N GLY A 42 -3.17 1.32 -16.28
CA GLY A 42 -2.79 0.08 -16.96
C GLY A 42 -1.71 0.26 -18.03
N LYS A 43 -1.28 1.50 -18.32
CA LYS A 43 -0.28 1.81 -19.35
C LYS A 43 1.10 1.27 -18.96
N PHE A 44 1.73 0.52 -19.85
CA PHE A 44 3.06 -0.04 -19.66
C PHE A 44 4.01 0.43 -20.77
N ASP A 45 4.99 1.28 -20.42
CA ASP A 45 6.10 1.62 -21.31
C ASP A 45 7.30 0.72 -20.99
N ILE A 46 7.68 -0.11 -21.95
CA ILE A 46 8.75 -1.10 -21.80
C ILE A 46 10.10 -0.49 -21.35
N ALA A 47 10.43 0.74 -21.75
CA ALA A 47 11.70 1.35 -21.39
C ALA A 47 11.73 1.85 -19.93
N ILE A 48 10.54 2.23 -19.43
CA ILE A 48 10.36 2.86 -18.11
C ILE A 48 10.03 1.79 -17.07
N ASN A 49 9.05 0.95 -17.35
CA ASN A 49 8.46 0.08 -16.35
C ASN A 49 9.25 -1.22 -16.18
N MET A 50 9.76 -1.81 -17.27
CA MET A 50 10.41 -3.12 -17.22
C MET A 50 11.73 -3.12 -16.45
N ASN A 51 11.85 -4.02 -15.48
CA ASN A 51 13.12 -4.36 -14.85
C ASN A 51 13.78 -5.56 -15.58
N PRO A 52 14.83 -5.34 -16.39
CA PRO A 52 15.42 -6.39 -17.22
C PRO A 52 16.25 -7.42 -16.43
N HIS A 53 16.48 -7.23 -15.13
CA HIS A 53 17.17 -8.21 -14.29
C HIS A 53 16.25 -9.35 -13.81
N LEU A 54 14.94 -9.18 -13.93
CA LEU A 54 13.97 -10.20 -13.49
C LEU A 54 13.78 -11.33 -14.51
N CYS A 55 14.20 -11.14 -15.75
CA CYS A 55 14.05 -12.10 -16.84
C CYS A 55 15.40 -12.51 -17.41
N THR A 56 15.55 -13.77 -17.82
CA THR A 56 16.70 -14.20 -18.63
C THR A 56 16.41 -14.07 -20.12
N HIS A 57 15.14 -14.26 -20.50
CA HIS A 57 14.66 -14.08 -21.87
C HIS A 57 13.45 -13.16 -21.86
N LEU A 58 13.40 -12.20 -22.77
CA LEU A 58 12.27 -11.31 -22.97
C LEU A 58 11.78 -11.46 -24.42
N ILE A 59 10.48 -11.71 -24.60
CA ILE A 59 9.87 -12.05 -25.89
C ILE A 59 8.88 -10.96 -26.29
N TYR A 60 9.07 -10.37 -27.48
CA TYR A 60 8.22 -9.30 -28.02
C TYR A 60 7.01 -9.89 -28.76
N ALA A 61 5.82 -9.78 -28.17
CA ALA A 61 4.57 -10.29 -28.69
C ALA A 61 3.74 -9.15 -29.31
N PHE A 62 3.33 -9.18 -30.58
CA PHE A 62 3.54 -10.21 -31.59
C PHE A 62 3.70 -9.60 -32.98
N TYR A 63 4.35 -10.36 -33.84
CA TYR A 63 4.38 -10.15 -35.28
C TYR A 63 3.49 -11.19 -35.97
N GLY A 64 3.09 -10.89 -37.21
CA GLY A 64 2.32 -11.81 -38.04
C GLY A 64 3.13 -12.38 -39.18
N ILE A 65 2.45 -13.11 -40.05
CA ILE A 65 3.04 -13.69 -41.26
C ILE A 65 2.12 -13.47 -42.45
N GLU A 66 2.67 -13.01 -43.57
CA GLU A 66 1.93 -12.85 -44.82
C GLU A 66 1.82 -14.18 -45.57
N THR A 67 0.80 -14.32 -46.42
CA THR A 67 0.64 -15.51 -47.29
C THR A 67 1.76 -15.66 -48.32
N SER A 68 2.56 -14.60 -48.56
CA SER A 68 3.78 -14.67 -49.37
C SER A 68 4.92 -15.41 -48.66
N GLY A 69 4.85 -15.54 -47.34
CA GLY A 69 5.97 -15.94 -46.48
C GLY A 69 6.69 -14.77 -45.82
N ASP A 70 6.37 -13.52 -46.11
CA ASP A 70 7.08 -12.38 -45.50
C ASP A 70 6.63 -12.15 -44.04
N LEU A 71 7.58 -11.79 -43.16
CA LEU A 71 7.30 -11.33 -41.80
C LEU A 71 6.41 -10.08 -41.83
N ARG A 72 5.30 -10.09 -41.09
CA ARG A 72 4.36 -8.97 -41.01
C ARG A 72 4.50 -8.20 -39.72
N ILE A 73 4.75 -6.90 -39.83
CA ILE A 73 4.74 -5.97 -38.71
C ILE A 73 3.30 -5.57 -38.42
N ARG A 74 2.80 -5.84 -37.21
CA ARG A 74 1.39 -5.57 -36.87
C ARG A 74 1.13 -4.09 -36.65
N ASP A 75 2.05 -3.38 -36.01
CA ASP A 75 1.93 -1.95 -35.77
C ASP A 75 3.20 -1.19 -36.17
N PRO A 76 3.40 -0.94 -37.48
CA PRO A 76 4.58 -0.24 -37.96
C PRO A 76 4.75 1.16 -37.36
N GLN A 77 3.67 1.85 -36.96
CA GLN A 77 3.75 3.20 -36.44
C GLN A 77 4.27 3.25 -34.99
N LEU A 78 3.93 2.24 -34.19
CA LEU A 78 4.40 2.14 -32.80
C LEU A 78 5.73 1.39 -32.70
N ASP A 79 5.92 0.38 -33.52
CA ASP A 79 7.07 -0.51 -33.47
C ASP A 79 8.28 0.08 -34.21
N LEU A 80 8.07 0.70 -35.38
CA LEU A 80 9.10 1.32 -36.18
C LEU A 80 9.08 2.86 -36.05
N GLU A 81 10.26 3.48 -36.10
CA GLU A 81 10.44 4.92 -35.92
C GLU A 81 9.81 5.72 -37.08
N VAL A 82 9.02 6.77 -36.78
CA VAL A 82 8.56 7.72 -37.82
C VAL A 82 8.87 9.19 -37.47
N LYS A 83 9.08 9.58 -36.20
CA LYS A 83 9.58 10.91 -35.76
C LYS A 83 10.00 10.85 -34.28
N ASN A 84 11.17 11.41 -33.94
CA ASN A 84 11.71 11.62 -32.58
C ASN A 84 12.47 10.47 -31.90
N GLY A 85 12.84 9.39 -32.62
CA GLY A 85 14.02 8.59 -32.28
C GLY A 85 13.93 7.49 -31.22
N GLN A 86 12.75 6.96 -30.87
CA GLN A 86 12.64 5.72 -30.05
C GLN A 86 11.36 4.90 -30.32
N GLY A 87 11.37 4.05 -31.36
CA GLY A 87 10.32 3.03 -31.58
C GLY A 87 10.34 1.93 -30.51
N ASN A 88 9.23 1.19 -30.32
CA ASN A 88 9.15 0.18 -29.26
C ASN A 88 10.21 -0.91 -29.35
N ILE A 89 10.54 -1.36 -30.57
CA ILE A 89 11.52 -2.43 -30.78
C ILE A 89 12.89 -1.99 -30.26
N ARG A 90 13.26 -0.75 -30.54
CA ARG A 90 14.53 -0.18 -30.08
C ARG A 90 14.54 -0.11 -28.56
N LYS A 91 13.50 0.48 -27.96
CA LYS A 91 13.32 0.53 -26.50
C LYS A 91 13.42 -0.84 -25.84
N PHE A 92 12.80 -1.85 -26.46
CA PHE A 92 12.81 -3.23 -26.00
C PHE A 92 14.22 -3.84 -26.01
N ASN A 93 14.95 -3.69 -27.12
CA ASN A 93 16.30 -4.24 -27.25
C ASN A 93 17.36 -3.45 -26.48
N ASP A 94 17.15 -2.15 -26.26
CA ASP A 94 18.00 -1.28 -25.44
C ASP A 94 17.99 -1.69 -23.95
N LEU A 95 17.02 -2.50 -23.51
CA LEU A 95 17.06 -3.10 -22.16
C LEU A 95 18.31 -3.98 -21.94
N LYS A 96 18.93 -4.50 -23.01
CA LYS A 96 20.21 -5.21 -22.92
C LYS A 96 21.37 -4.31 -22.49
N LEU A 97 21.24 -2.99 -22.63
CA LEU A 97 22.21 -2.04 -22.08
C LEU A 97 22.18 -2.01 -20.54
N LYS A 98 21.02 -2.31 -19.95
CA LYS A 98 20.85 -2.43 -18.49
C LYS A 98 21.20 -3.84 -17.98
N ASN A 99 20.91 -4.88 -18.77
CA ASN A 99 21.29 -6.26 -18.48
C ASN A 99 21.89 -6.94 -19.72
N SER A 100 23.22 -7.00 -19.80
CA SER A 100 23.93 -7.58 -20.97
C SER A 100 23.71 -9.09 -21.15
N SER A 101 23.26 -9.79 -20.10
CA SER A 101 22.93 -11.22 -20.15
C SER A 101 21.55 -11.50 -20.75
N LEU A 102 20.67 -10.49 -20.82
CA LEU A 102 19.30 -10.63 -21.30
C LEU A 102 19.26 -11.04 -22.77
N LYS A 103 18.51 -12.11 -23.06
CA LYS A 103 18.21 -12.54 -24.42
C LYS A 103 16.84 -12.00 -24.85
N THR A 104 16.79 -11.45 -26.05
CA THR A 104 15.58 -10.81 -26.62
C THR A 104 15.11 -11.59 -27.83
N LEU A 105 13.85 -12.02 -27.87
CA LEU A 105 13.29 -12.77 -29.01
C LEU A 105 12.08 -12.06 -29.60
N LEU A 106 11.87 -12.23 -30.90
CA LEU A 106 10.65 -11.81 -31.60
C LEU A 106 9.66 -12.97 -31.59
N SER A 107 8.41 -12.77 -31.17
CA SER A 107 7.38 -13.80 -31.31
C SER A 107 6.49 -13.54 -32.52
N VAL A 108 6.33 -14.56 -33.37
CA VAL A 108 5.45 -14.55 -34.54
C VAL A 108 4.26 -15.45 -34.25
N GLY A 109 3.05 -14.89 -34.30
CA GLY A 109 1.80 -15.61 -34.12
C GLY A 109 0.93 -15.08 -32.99
N GLY A 110 0.55 -15.96 -32.07
CA GLY A 110 -0.42 -15.72 -31.01
C GLY A 110 -1.87 -15.86 -31.48
N TRP A 111 -2.78 -15.96 -30.50
CA TRP A 111 -4.20 -16.27 -30.70
C TRP A 111 -4.89 -15.55 -31.86
N ASN A 112 -4.63 -14.24 -32.04
CA ASN A 112 -5.32 -13.43 -33.06
C ASN A 112 -4.77 -13.60 -34.49
N GLU A 113 -3.63 -14.26 -34.70
CA GLU A 113 -3.11 -14.53 -36.05
C GLU A 113 -3.95 -15.59 -36.77
N GLY A 114 -4.57 -16.51 -36.02
CA GLY A 114 -5.19 -17.71 -36.57
C GLY A 114 -4.15 -18.68 -37.16
N SER A 115 -4.61 -19.65 -37.96
CA SER A 115 -3.74 -20.71 -38.50
C SER A 115 -3.63 -20.74 -40.02
N THR A 116 -4.41 -19.93 -40.75
CA THR A 116 -4.47 -19.98 -42.22
C THR A 116 -3.13 -19.61 -42.87
N ASN A 117 -2.54 -18.47 -42.50
CA ASN A 117 -1.27 -18.03 -43.11
C ASN A 117 -0.11 -18.94 -42.71
N PHE A 118 -0.09 -19.41 -41.45
CA PHE A 118 0.87 -20.42 -41.01
C PHE A 118 0.77 -21.71 -41.83
N SER A 119 -0.43 -22.24 -42.06
CA SER A 119 -0.66 -23.44 -42.87
C SER A 119 -0.18 -23.25 -44.31
N ILE A 120 -0.45 -22.09 -44.91
CA ILE A 120 0.02 -21.73 -46.27
C ILE A 120 1.55 -21.70 -46.35
N VAL A 121 2.19 -21.03 -45.39
CA VAL A 121 3.65 -20.87 -45.40
C VAL A 121 4.34 -22.19 -45.07
N ALA A 122 3.91 -22.87 -44.01
CA ALA A 122 4.48 -24.16 -43.62
C ALA A 122 4.33 -25.22 -44.74
N GLY A 123 3.25 -25.17 -45.52
CA GLY A 123 3.00 -26.09 -46.63
C GLY A 123 3.83 -25.87 -47.90
N ASP A 124 4.56 -24.76 -48.04
CA ASP A 124 5.25 -24.38 -49.28
C ASP A 124 6.74 -24.05 -49.04
N PRO A 125 7.69 -24.82 -49.61
CA PRO A 125 9.12 -24.61 -49.37
C PRO A 125 9.62 -23.22 -49.80
N LEU A 126 9.07 -22.62 -50.85
CA LEU A 126 9.49 -21.28 -51.29
C LEU A 126 9.03 -20.21 -50.30
N LYS A 127 7.86 -20.39 -49.69
CA LYS A 127 7.33 -19.48 -48.67
C LYS A 127 8.09 -19.64 -47.34
N ARG A 128 8.42 -20.88 -46.94
CA ARG A 128 9.27 -21.12 -45.75
C ARG A 128 10.64 -20.46 -45.90
N MET A 129 11.27 -20.58 -47.06
CA MET A 129 12.54 -19.92 -47.37
C MET A 129 12.41 -18.39 -47.37
N ARG A 130 11.32 -17.84 -47.94
CA ARG A 130 11.08 -16.40 -47.89
C ARG A 130 10.92 -15.89 -46.45
N PHE A 131 10.17 -16.63 -45.63
CA PHE A 131 10.01 -16.33 -44.22
C PHE A 131 11.35 -16.32 -43.49
N LEU A 132 12.13 -17.38 -43.65
CA LEU A 132 13.47 -17.49 -43.08
C LEU A 132 14.32 -16.26 -43.39
N HIS A 133 14.41 -15.86 -44.66
CA HIS A 133 15.17 -14.67 -45.07
C HIS A 133 14.61 -13.39 -44.46
N SER A 134 13.29 -13.19 -44.52
CA SER A 134 12.65 -11.98 -43.99
C SER A 134 12.86 -11.82 -42.47
N VAL A 135 12.86 -12.93 -41.73
CA VAL A 135 13.08 -12.95 -40.29
C VAL A 135 14.54 -12.72 -39.95
N ILE A 136 15.49 -13.41 -40.59
CA ILE A 136 16.93 -13.20 -40.34
C ILE A 136 17.27 -11.72 -40.50
N ASP A 137 16.85 -11.14 -41.63
CA ASP A 137 17.10 -9.74 -41.95
C ASP A 137 16.52 -8.79 -40.88
N PHE A 138 15.29 -9.07 -40.42
CA PHE A 138 14.67 -8.31 -39.34
C PHE A 138 15.40 -8.45 -37.99
N LEU A 139 15.73 -9.68 -37.58
CA LEU A 139 16.41 -9.95 -36.31
C LEU A 139 17.79 -9.28 -36.26
N GLN A 140 18.55 -9.33 -37.36
CA GLN A 140 19.84 -8.66 -37.47
C GLN A 140 19.69 -7.14 -37.41
N ARG A 141 18.78 -6.57 -38.21
CA ARG A 141 18.55 -5.12 -38.27
C ARG A 141 18.13 -4.52 -36.92
N HIS A 142 17.39 -5.28 -36.13
CA HIS A 142 16.84 -4.81 -34.86
C HIS A 142 17.52 -5.41 -33.62
N ASN A 143 18.66 -6.09 -33.80
CA ASN A 143 19.47 -6.63 -32.71
C ASN A 143 18.68 -7.59 -31.79
N PHE A 144 17.92 -8.52 -32.34
CA PHE A 144 17.32 -9.62 -31.56
C PHE A 144 18.29 -10.80 -31.41
N ASN A 145 18.08 -11.62 -30.39
CA ASN A 145 18.81 -12.86 -30.15
C ASN A 145 18.13 -14.10 -30.73
N GLY A 146 16.90 -14.01 -31.23
CA GLY A 146 16.21 -15.16 -31.81
C GLY A 146 14.73 -14.96 -32.11
N LEU A 147 14.08 -16.06 -32.47
CA LEU A 147 12.68 -16.14 -32.87
C LEU A 147 11.92 -17.11 -31.96
N ASP A 148 10.70 -16.74 -31.61
CA ASP A 148 9.70 -17.59 -31.01
C ASP A 148 8.53 -17.78 -32.00
N ILE A 149 8.10 -19.03 -32.22
CA ILE A 149 6.91 -19.33 -33.03
C ILE A 149 5.76 -19.71 -32.12
N ASP A 150 4.70 -18.90 -32.13
CA ASP A 150 3.47 -19.13 -31.38
C ASP A 150 2.31 -19.43 -32.35
N TRP A 151 2.35 -20.59 -32.99
CA TRP A 151 1.30 -21.02 -33.91
C TRP A 151 0.15 -21.68 -33.13
N GLU A 152 -0.98 -20.97 -33.04
CA GLU A 152 -2.20 -21.42 -32.35
C GLU A 152 -3.39 -21.76 -33.28
N TYR A 153 -3.65 -23.01 -33.68
CA TYR A 153 -2.83 -24.22 -33.52
C TYR A 153 -2.78 -24.98 -34.87
N PRO A 154 -1.66 -25.63 -35.25
CA PRO A 154 -1.60 -26.45 -36.46
C PRO A 154 -2.74 -27.49 -36.52
N ASN A 155 -3.24 -27.80 -37.71
CA ASN A 155 -4.43 -28.64 -37.94
C ASN A 155 -5.74 -28.16 -37.26
N GLN A 156 -5.81 -26.91 -36.77
CA GLN A 156 -7.00 -26.33 -36.11
C GLN A 156 -7.23 -24.87 -36.52
N ARG A 157 -8.42 -24.32 -36.27
CA ARG A 157 -8.75 -22.89 -36.51
C ARG A 157 -8.49 -22.44 -37.96
N HIS A 158 -9.12 -23.14 -38.91
CA HIS A 158 -9.11 -22.82 -40.36
C HIS A 158 -7.77 -23.09 -41.07
N THR A 159 -7.24 -24.31 -40.90
CA THR A 159 -6.09 -24.80 -41.67
C THR A 159 -6.48 -25.25 -43.06
N LEU A 160 -5.53 -25.18 -44.00
CA LEU A 160 -5.73 -25.54 -45.40
C LEU A 160 -5.09 -26.89 -45.76
N SER A 161 -4.38 -27.51 -44.82
CA SER A 161 -3.69 -28.78 -44.98
C SER A 161 -3.95 -29.71 -43.79
N ASN A 162 -4.02 -31.02 -44.07
CA ASN A 162 -4.08 -32.07 -43.04
C ASN A 162 -2.67 -32.43 -42.51
N ASN A 163 -1.62 -31.83 -43.06
CA ASN A 163 -0.22 -32.17 -42.76
C ASN A 163 0.51 -31.08 -41.96
N ASP A 164 -0.21 -30.11 -41.38
CA ASP A 164 0.43 -28.96 -40.70
C ASP A 164 1.32 -29.41 -39.54
N ARG A 165 0.96 -30.49 -38.85
CA ARG A 165 1.77 -31.12 -37.79
C ARG A 165 3.19 -31.45 -38.25
N GLU A 166 3.34 -32.08 -39.41
CA GLU A 166 4.66 -32.47 -39.95
C GLU A 166 5.33 -31.31 -40.67
N ASN A 167 4.55 -30.48 -41.38
CA ASN A 167 5.07 -29.28 -42.02
C ASN A 167 5.68 -28.32 -41.00
N PHE A 168 5.13 -28.25 -39.79
CA PHE A 168 5.70 -27.42 -38.73
C PHE A 168 7.06 -27.93 -38.26
N VAL A 169 7.22 -29.26 -38.09
CA VAL A 169 8.54 -29.86 -37.77
C VAL A 169 9.56 -29.54 -38.85
N LEU A 170 9.17 -29.75 -40.12
CA LEU A 170 10.03 -29.45 -41.26
C LEU A 170 10.44 -27.98 -41.27
N TRP A 171 9.49 -27.07 -41.06
CA TRP A 171 9.76 -25.65 -41.03
C TRP A 171 10.69 -25.24 -39.90
N LEU A 172 10.50 -25.78 -38.68
CA LEU A 172 11.42 -25.55 -37.56
C LEU A 172 12.82 -26.08 -37.85
N SER A 173 12.95 -27.19 -38.57
CA SER A 173 14.26 -27.72 -38.97
C SER A 173 15.01 -26.78 -39.93
N GLU A 174 14.30 -26.21 -40.90
CA GLU A 174 14.85 -25.25 -41.87
C GLU A 174 15.21 -23.92 -41.18
N LEU A 175 14.35 -23.44 -40.27
CA LEU A 175 14.63 -22.27 -39.44
C LEU A 175 15.90 -22.47 -38.59
N LYS A 176 16.01 -23.62 -37.90
CA LYS A 176 17.18 -23.91 -37.07
C LYS A 176 18.46 -24.00 -37.89
N GLU A 177 18.41 -24.59 -39.08
CA GLU A 177 19.57 -24.64 -39.98
C GLU A 177 20.01 -23.23 -40.42
N GLY A 178 19.05 -22.42 -40.88
CA GLY A 178 19.33 -21.05 -41.33
C GLY A 178 19.79 -20.10 -40.21
N PHE A 179 19.48 -20.41 -38.95
CA PHE A 179 19.86 -19.61 -37.79
C PHE A 179 21.28 -19.89 -37.28
N LYS A 180 21.88 -21.04 -37.62
CA LYS A 180 23.24 -21.43 -37.16
C LYS A 180 24.32 -20.38 -37.42
N PRO A 181 24.40 -19.72 -38.60
CA PRO A 181 25.46 -18.74 -38.87
C PRO A 181 25.38 -17.49 -37.99
N TYR A 182 24.24 -17.23 -37.36
CA TYR A 182 23.96 -16.02 -36.59
C TYR A 182 23.84 -16.26 -35.09
N ASP A 183 23.97 -17.52 -34.64
CA ASP A 183 23.73 -17.94 -33.26
C ASP A 183 22.36 -17.49 -32.73
N PHE A 184 21.34 -17.51 -33.59
CA PHE A 184 19.98 -17.16 -33.20
C PHE A 184 19.28 -18.32 -32.48
N LEU A 185 18.60 -17.96 -31.39
CA LEU A 185 17.71 -18.86 -30.65
C LEU A 185 16.43 -19.12 -31.46
N LEU A 186 15.91 -20.34 -31.35
CA LEU A 186 14.61 -20.74 -31.88
C LEU A 186 13.79 -21.43 -30.79
N THR A 187 12.64 -20.85 -30.46
CA THR A 187 11.70 -21.38 -29.47
C THR A 187 10.31 -21.49 -30.09
N ALA A 188 9.43 -22.24 -29.41
CA ALA A 188 8.03 -22.30 -29.78
C ALA A 188 7.14 -22.40 -28.54
N ALA A 189 5.95 -21.82 -28.64
CA ALA A 189 4.88 -21.96 -27.67
C ALA A 189 3.90 -23.07 -28.12
N VAL A 190 3.53 -23.96 -27.20
CA VAL A 190 2.60 -25.07 -27.47
C VAL A 190 1.50 -25.17 -26.42
N LYS A 191 0.31 -25.61 -26.88
CA LYS A 191 -0.87 -25.81 -26.03
C LYS A 191 -0.67 -26.90 -24.97
N ALA A 192 -1.21 -26.68 -23.78
CA ALA A 192 -1.10 -27.59 -22.64
C ALA A 192 -2.18 -28.68 -22.52
N VAL A 193 -3.10 -28.88 -23.47
CA VAL A 193 -4.14 -29.94 -23.39
C VAL A 193 -3.88 -31.06 -24.40
N GLU A 194 -3.78 -32.30 -23.90
CA GLU A 194 -3.28 -33.49 -24.62
C GLU A 194 -3.99 -33.87 -25.92
N TYR A 195 -5.28 -34.19 -25.88
CA TYR A 195 -5.96 -34.82 -27.01
C TYR A 195 -5.97 -33.95 -28.28
N GLU A 196 -5.89 -32.63 -28.10
CA GLU A 196 -5.81 -31.66 -29.18
C GLU A 196 -4.37 -31.30 -29.54
N SER A 197 -3.43 -31.29 -28.59
CA SER A 197 -2.04 -30.96 -28.89
C SER A 197 -1.33 -32.04 -29.71
N GLU A 198 -1.65 -33.33 -29.52
CA GLU A 198 -1.02 -34.40 -30.32
C GLU A 198 -1.42 -34.34 -31.80
N LYS A 199 -2.61 -33.80 -32.10
CA LYS A 199 -3.08 -33.55 -33.48
C LYS A 199 -2.33 -32.39 -34.13
N SER A 200 -1.89 -31.42 -33.32
CA SER A 200 -1.23 -30.20 -33.78
C SER A 200 0.29 -30.30 -33.79
N TYR A 201 0.89 -31.05 -32.87
CA TYR A 201 2.33 -30.99 -32.61
C TYR A 201 2.96 -32.38 -32.53
N ASN A 202 4.14 -32.51 -33.15
CA ASN A 202 5.05 -33.62 -32.92
C ASN A 202 6.17 -33.18 -31.97
N ILE A 203 5.83 -33.00 -30.69
CA ILE A 203 6.73 -32.37 -29.70
C ILE A 203 8.10 -33.06 -29.59
N THR A 204 8.15 -34.38 -29.77
CA THR A 204 9.39 -35.17 -29.72
C THR A 204 10.33 -34.83 -30.87
N GLU A 205 9.80 -34.58 -32.07
CA GLU A 205 10.60 -34.17 -33.22
C GLU A 205 10.90 -32.67 -33.20
N MET A 206 9.91 -31.84 -32.86
CA MET A 206 10.07 -30.38 -32.78
C MET A 206 11.22 -29.98 -31.85
N VAL A 207 11.30 -30.59 -30.66
CA VAL A 207 12.28 -30.19 -29.64
C VAL A 207 13.75 -30.47 -30.01
N LYS A 208 13.99 -31.24 -31.09
CA LYS A 208 15.33 -31.42 -31.66
C LYS A 208 15.85 -30.12 -32.29
N TYR A 209 14.95 -29.30 -32.81
CA TYR A 209 15.27 -28.05 -33.50
C TYR A 209 15.11 -26.81 -32.62
N LEU A 210 14.39 -26.93 -31.51
CA LEU A 210 14.17 -25.84 -30.56
C LEU A 210 15.26 -25.80 -29.47
N ASP A 211 15.64 -24.59 -29.06
CA ASP A 211 16.52 -24.39 -27.90
C ASP A 211 15.79 -24.72 -26.60
N PHE A 212 14.52 -24.33 -26.49
CA PHE A 212 13.58 -24.78 -25.46
C PHE A 212 12.14 -24.63 -25.93
N LEU A 213 11.22 -25.30 -25.23
CA LEU A 213 9.80 -25.39 -25.52
C LEU A 213 8.99 -24.68 -24.42
N ASN A 214 8.24 -23.65 -24.79
CA ASN A 214 7.34 -22.94 -23.89
C ASN A 214 5.98 -23.67 -23.86
N ILE A 215 5.58 -24.22 -22.71
CA ILE A 215 4.28 -24.89 -22.56
C ILE A 215 3.30 -23.90 -21.97
N MET A 216 2.26 -23.54 -22.72
CA MET A 216 1.19 -22.63 -22.28
C MET A 216 0.26 -23.32 -21.28
N SER A 217 0.75 -23.56 -20.06
CA SER A 217 0.06 -24.29 -18.97
C SER A 217 -1.01 -23.43 -18.29
N TYR A 218 -1.83 -22.77 -19.11
CA TYR A 218 -2.89 -21.85 -18.74
C TYR A 218 -3.99 -21.85 -19.80
N ALA A 219 -5.07 -21.12 -19.56
CA ALA A 219 -6.29 -21.18 -20.35
C ALA A 219 -6.87 -22.60 -20.47
N LEU A 220 -6.69 -23.43 -19.43
CA LEU A 220 -7.26 -24.78 -19.39
C LEU A 220 -8.78 -24.75 -19.27
N ASN A 221 -9.32 -23.71 -18.62
CA ASN A 221 -10.73 -23.43 -18.53
C ASN A 221 -11.04 -22.02 -19.03
N GLY A 222 -12.24 -21.84 -19.55
CA GLY A 222 -12.78 -20.56 -20.00
C GLY A 222 -14.27 -20.70 -20.29
N ILE A 223 -14.89 -19.71 -20.91
CA ILE A 223 -16.35 -19.68 -21.16
C ILE A 223 -16.88 -20.83 -22.03
N TRP A 224 -15.99 -21.62 -22.63
CA TRP A 224 -16.29 -22.84 -23.38
C TRP A 224 -16.42 -24.08 -22.48
N SER A 225 -15.97 -24.01 -21.23
CA SER A 225 -16.13 -25.07 -20.24
C SER A 225 -17.60 -25.20 -19.81
N PRO A 226 -18.08 -26.39 -19.42
CA PRO A 226 -19.46 -26.58 -18.95
C PRO A 226 -19.75 -25.93 -17.59
N GLY A 227 -18.70 -25.55 -16.86
CA GLY A 227 -18.79 -24.84 -15.58
C GLY A 227 -17.52 -24.02 -15.33
N VAL A 228 -17.55 -23.18 -14.30
CA VAL A 228 -16.42 -22.33 -13.92
C VAL A 228 -15.21 -23.17 -13.57
N GLY A 229 -14.02 -22.74 -13.98
CA GLY A 229 -12.82 -23.55 -13.82
C GLY A 229 -11.54 -22.73 -13.69
N ILE A 230 -10.55 -23.31 -13.03
CA ILE A 230 -9.25 -22.68 -12.79
C ILE A 230 -8.51 -22.47 -14.11
N ASN A 231 -7.90 -21.29 -14.26
CA ASN A 231 -7.12 -20.91 -15.45
C ASN A 231 -5.86 -21.78 -15.64
N ALA A 232 -5.06 -21.91 -14.59
CA ALA A 232 -3.75 -22.57 -14.61
C ALA A 232 -3.49 -23.36 -13.33
N PRO A 233 -4.16 -24.50 -13.11
CA PRO A 233 -3.89 -25.38 -11.97
C PRO A 233 -2.44 -25.91 -11.97
N LEU A 234 -1.84 -26.09 -10.79
CA LEU A 234 -0.55 -26.81 -10.69
C LEU A 234 -0.73 -28.31 -10.94
N TYR A 235 -1.82 -28.89 -10.44
CA TYR A 235 -2.18 -30.29 -10.66
C TYR A 235 -3.50 -30.37 -11.42
N ALA A 236 -3.43 -30.59 -12.73
CA ALA A 236 -4.60 -30.57 -13.62
C ALA A 236 -5.19 -31.96 -13.92
N GLY A 237 -4.82 -33.00 -13.16
CA GLY A 237 -5.19 -34.39 -13.48
C GLY A 237 -4.57 -34.87 -14.81
N PRO A 238 -5.20 -35.83 -15.53
CA PRO A 238 -4.66 -36.44 -16.77
C PRO A 238 -4.35 -35.46 -17.92
N SER A 239 -4.83 -34.22 -17.82
CA SER A 239 -4.66 -33.11 -18.76
C SER A 239 -3.41 -32.23 -18.52
N ASP A 240 -2.58 -32.50 -17.51
CA ASP A 240 -1.33 -31.75 -17.30
C ASP A 240 -0.25 -32.14 -18.32
N GLN A 241 -0.05 -31.30 -19.34
CA GLN A 241 1.00 -31.50 -20.33
C GLN A 241 2.43 -31.33 -19.79
N THR A 242 2.63 -30.66 -18.66
CA THR A 242 3.98 -30.57 -18.08
C THR A 242 4.42 -31.95 -17.57
N GLU A 243 3.51 -32.72 -16.98
CA GLU A 243 3.75 -34.11 -16.57
C GLU A 243 4.04 -35.05 -17.74
N ARG A 244 3.38 -34.86 -18.88
CA ARG A 244 3.57 -35.70 -20.07
C ARG A 244 4.76 -35.27 -20.93
N ALA A 245 5.01 -33.98 -21.08
CA ALA A 245 6.21 -33.48 -21.75
C ALA A 245 7.47 -34.04 -21.09
N LYS A 246 7.50 -34.16 -19.75
CA LYS A 246 8.60 -34.83 -19.00
C LYS A 246 8.90 -36.26 -19.47
N GLN A 247 7.94 -36.95 -20.11
CA GLN A 247 8.13 -38.31 -20.63
C GLN A 247 8.78 -38.34 -22.03
N ARG A 248 8.68 -37.25 -22.81
CA ARG A 248 9.04 -37.23 -24.24
C ARG A 248 10.05 -36.15 -24.61
N VAL A 249 10.28 -35.17 -23.73
CA VAL A 249 11.12 -34.00 -23.93
C VAL A 249 12.16 -33.93 -22.80
N PRO A 250 13.43 -33.59 -23.10
CA PRO A 250 14.43 -33.33 -22.06
C PRO A 250 13.95 -32.25 -21.09
N ARG A 251 14.04 -32.54 -19.79
CA ARG A 251 13.44 -31.69 -18.74
C ARG A 251 13.99 -30.25 -18.76
N ASP A 252 15.28 -30.09 -19.06
CA ASP A 252 15.97 -28.81 -19.17
C ASP A 252 15.51 -27.94 -20.37
N LYS A 253 14.79 -28.54 -21.33
CA LYS A 253 14.15 -27.83 -22.44
C LYS A 253 12.68 -27.50 -22.19
N ILE A 254 12.08 -27.97 -21.10
CA ILE A 254 10.67 -27.70 -20.78
C ILE A 254 10.58 -26.40 -19.96
N VAL A 255 9.89 -25.40 -20.47
CA VAL A 255 9.62 -24.14 -19.76
C VAL A 255 8.13 -24.04 -19.47
N MET A 256 7.76 -24.09 -18.19
CA MET A 256 6.35 -24.14 -17.75
C MET A 256 5.72 -22.73 -17.77
N GLY A 257 4.61 -22.56 -18.47
CA GLY A 257 3.87 -21.30 -18.55
C GLY A 257 3.03 -21.00 -17.30
N ILE A 258 3.10 -19.76 -16.82
CA ILE A 258 2.27 -19.20 -15.75
C ILE A 258 1.58 -17.94 -16.29
N PRO A 259 0.25 -17.83 -16.18
CA PRO A 259 -0.45 -16.62 -16.58
C PRO A 259 -0.41 -15.60 -15.44
N PHE A 260 -0.12 -14.34 -15.76
CA PHE A 260 -0.35 -13.22 -14.84
C PHE A 260 -1.77 -12.66 -15.00
N TYR A 261 -2.72 -13.53 -15.33
CA TYR A 261 -4.13 -13.22 -15.46
C TYR A 261 -4.99 -14.39 -14.98
N GLY A 262 -6.20 -14.10 -14.53
CA GLY A 262 -7.21 -15.10 -14.24
C GLY A 262 -8.31 -15.16 -15.29
N ARG A 263 -9.02 -16.30 -15.33
CA ARG A 263 -10.20 -16.50 -16.18
C ARG A 263 -11.46 -16.25 -15.36
N SER A 264 -12.23 -15.25 -15.78
CA SER A 264 -13.43 -14.83 -15.08
C SER A 264 -14.71 -15.28 -15.77
N PHE A 265 -15.72 -15.59 -14.97
CA PHE A 265 -17.01 -16.13 -15.37
C PHE A 265 -18.14 -15.36 -14.69
N THR A 266 -19.34 -15.43 -15.28
CA THR A 266 -20.59 -15.02 -14.63
C THR A 266 -21.36 -16.28 -14.23
N LEU A 267 -21.43 -16.59 -12.94
CA LEU A 267 -22.18 -17.70 -12.36
C LEU A 267 -23.66 -17.61 -12.70
N GLU A 268 -24.28 -18.75 -12.97
CA GLU A 268 -25.73 -18.82 -13.14
C GLU A 268 -26.45 -18.54 -11.82
N ASN A 269 -25.95 -19.13 -10.73
CA ASN A 269 -26.44 -19.00 -9.36
C ASN A 269 -25.31 -18.52 -8.44
N SER A 270 -25.49 -17.35 -7.81
CA SER A 270 -24.51 -16.73 -6.90
C SER A 270 -24.25 -17.56 -5.63
N ASN A 271 -25.15 -18.48 -5.26
CA ASN A 271 -24.98 -19.34 -4.09
C ASN A 271 -24.13 -20.60 -4.36
N ASN A 272 -23.80 -20.88 -5.63
CA ASN A 272 -22.92 -22.00 -5.99
C ASN A 272 -21.64 -21.47 -6.65
N HIS A 273 -20.58 -21.37 -5.85
CA HIS A 273 -19.29 -20.80 -6.22
C HIS A 273 -18.16 -21.84 -6.31
N SER A 274 -18.47 -23.12 -6.11
CA SER A 274 -17.49 -24.20 -6.22
C SER A 274 -16.97 -24.31 -7.65
N VAL A 275 -15.71 -24.75 -7.79
CA VAL A 275 -15.15 -25.13 -9.10
C VAL A 275 -16.09 -26.15 -9.77
N GLY A 276 -16.47 -25.89 -11.03
CA GLY A 276 -17.45 -26.66 -11.78
C GLY A 276 -18.89 -26.12 -11.72
N ALA A 277 -19.18 -25.07 -10.95
CA ALA A 277 -20.49 -24.43 -10.94
C ALA A 277 -20.89 -23.89 -12.32
N ALA A 278 -22.20 -23.93 -12.63
CA ALA A 278 -22.72 -23.47 -13.91
C ALA A 278 -22.56 -21.95 -14.10
N HIS A 279 -22.34 -21.52 -15.35
CA HIS A 279 -22.12 -20.12 -15.70
C HIS A 279 -22.95 -19.71 -16.92
N THR A 280 -23.30 -18.43 -17.01
CA THR A 280 -23.99 -17.84 -18.17
C THR A 280 -23.03 -17.20 -19.18
N GLY A 281 -21.74 -17.10 -18.86
CA GLY A 281 -20.74 -16.59 -19.79
C GLY A 281 -19.52 -15.96 -19.12
N ALA A 282 -18.91 -15.02 -19.84
CA ALA A 282 -17.70 -14.31 -19.39
C ALA A 282 -17.98 -13.42 -18.18
N GLY A 283 -17.03 -13.34 -17.25
CA GLY A 283 -17.07 -12.38 -16.15
C GLY A 283 -16.80 -10.96 -16.60
N ILE A 284 -17.05 -9.99 -15.72
CA ILE A 284 -16.93 -8.56 -16.02
C ILE A 284 -15.47 -8.18 -16.28
N ALA A 285 -15.26 -7.31 -17.26
CA ALA A 285 -13.95 -6.82 -17.66
C ALA A 285 -13.34 -5.88 -16.61
N GLY A 286 -12.01 -5.94 -16.45
CA GLY A 286 -11.28 -5.06 -15.55
C GLY A 286 -10.96 -3.70 -16.18
N PRO A 287 -10.56 -2.71 -15.36
CA PRO A 287 -10.27 -1.36 -15.83
C PRO A 287 -9.05 -1.28 -16.77
N TYR A 288 -8.12 -2.25 -16.68
CA TYR A 288 -6.85 -2.22 -17.42
C TYR A 288 -6.85 -3.15 -18.61
N THR A 289 -7.23 -4.42 -18.42
CA THR A 289 -7.34 -5.38 -19.55
C THR A 289 -8.52 -5.05 -20.46
N ARG A 290 -9.63 -4.59 -19.88
CA ARG A 290 -10.88 -4.23 -20.58
C ARG A 290 -11.43 -5.35 -21.46
N GLN A 291 -11.16 -6.59 -21.07
CA GLN A 291 -11.60 -7.79 -21.78
C GLN A 291 -12.54 -8.60 -20.89
N LEU A 292 -13.74 -8.91 -21.38
CA LEU A 292 -14.66 -9.78 -20.66
C LEU A 292 -14.03 -11.16 -20.45
N GLY A 293 -14.15 -11.67 -19.23
CA GLY A 293 -13.67 -12.98 -18.82
C GLY A 293 -12.16 -13.11 -18.62
N ILE A 294 -11.40 -12.01 -18.66
CA ILE A 294 -9.97 -11.97 -18.34
C ILE A 294 -9.72 -10.83 -17.38
N LEU A 295 -9.00 -11.12 -16.29
CA LEU A 295 -8.50 -10.08 -15.39
C LEU A 295 -7.00 -10.28 -15.13
N GLY A 296 -6.18 -9.24 -15.33
CA GLY A 296 -4.75 -9.23 -15.00
C GLY A 296 -4.49 -9.28 -13.49
N TYR A 297 -3.33 -9.77 -13.08
CA TYR A 297 -2.97 -9.83 -11.66
C TYR A 297 -2.96 -8.44 -11.01
N ASN A 298 -2.42 -7.44 -11.69
CA ASN A 298 -2.43 -6.04 -11.25
C ASN A 298 -3.83 -5.51 -10.94
N GLU A 299 -4.80 -5.72 -11.83
CA GLU A 299 -6.18 -5.29 -11.55
C GLU A 299 -6.89 -6.21 -10.55
N LEU A 300 -6.53 -7.49 -10.46
CA LEU A 300 -7.09 -8.39 -9.47
C LEU A 300 -6.62 -8.05 -8.07
N CYS A 301 -5.32 -7.89 -7.85
CA CYS A 301 -4.79 -7.55 -6.54
C CYS A 301 -5.27 -6.16 -6.12
N GLU A 302 -5.36 -5.20 -7.04
CA GLU A 302 -5.99 -3.91 -6.78
C GLU A 302 -7.47 -4.04 -6.44
N LYS A 303 -8.23 -4.87 -7.17
CA LYS A 303 -9.62 -5.18 -6.82
C LYS A 303 -9.72 -5.84 -5.46
N PHE A 304 -8.87 -6.79 -5.11
CA PHE A 304 -8.87 -7.43 -3.80
C PHE A 304 -8.42 -6.48 -2.68
N LEU A 305 -7.73 -5.39 -3.00
CA LEU A 305 -7.40 -4.34 -2.03
C LEU A 305 -8.51 -3.29 -1.90
N MET A 306 -9.14 -2.92 -3.01
CA MET A 306 -10.16 -1.86 -3.06
C MET A 306 -11.56 -2.37 -2.71
N GLU A 307 -11.88 -3.59 -3.14
CA GLU A 307 -13.16 -4.29 -3.05
C GLU A 307 -13.01 -5.55 -2.18
N LYS A 308 -12.10 -5.53 -1.20
CA LYS A 308 -11.76 -6.69 -0.35
C LYS A 308 -12.98 -7.31 0.34
N SER A 309 -14.03 -6.51 0.54
CA SER A 309 -15.31 -6.91 1.13
C SER A 309 -16.25 -7.68 0.25
N LEU A 310 -16.06 -7.52 -1.05
CA LEU A 310 -16.96 -8.03 -2.06
C LEU A 310 -16.46 -9.39 -2.53
N TRP A 311 -15.14 -9.54 -2.64
CA TRP A 311 -14.52 -10.74 -3.15
C TRP A 311 -14.20 -11.75 -2.04
N HIS A 312 -14.89 -12.88 -2.08
CA HIS A 312 -14.55 -14.06 -1.29
C HIS A 312 -13.34 -14.76 -1.94
N LEU A 313 -12.24 -14.87 -1.20
CA LEU A 313 -11.01 -15.54 -1.64
C LEU A 313 -10.98 -16.96 -1.10
N GLU A 314 -10.89 -17.92 -2.00
CA GLU A 314 -10.88 -19.35 -1.69
C GLU A 314 -9.61 -20.02 -2.22
N TRP A 315 -9.27 -21.15 -1.60
CA TRP A 315 -8.12 -21.96 -2.03
C TRP A 315 -8.58 -23.33 -2.51
N GLU A 316 -8.33 -23.64 -3.79
CA GLU A 316 -8.56 -24.97 -4.33
C GLU A 316 -7.38 -25.88 -3.97
N SER A 317 -7.55 -26.65 -2.90
CA SER A 317 -6.51 -27.49 -2.32
C SER A 317 -5.99 -28.61 -3.22
N GLN A 318 -6.80 -29.11 -4.17
CA GLN A 318 -6.35 -30.18 -5.06
C GLN A 318 -5.51 -29.65 -6.22
N GLN A 319 -5.83 -28.44 -6.68
CA GLN A 319 -5.18 -27.82 -7.84
C GLN A 319 -4.10 -26.81 -7.45
N MET A 320 -3.97 -26.52 -6.14
CA MET A 320 -2.96 -25.66 -5.51
C MET A 320 -2.94 -24.23 -6.04
N VAL A 321 -4.12 -23.66 -6.16
CA VAL A 321 -4.38 -22.36 -6.81
C VAL A 321 -5.56 -21.67 -6.14
N PRO A 322 -5.55 -20.33 -6.08
CA PRO A 322 -6.68 -19.58 -5.56
C PRO A 322 -7.79 -19.44 -6.60
N TYR A 323 -9.01 -19.25 -6.11
CA TYR A 323 -10.08 -18.64 -6.87
C TYR A 323 -10.79 -17.60 -6.01
N ALA A 324 -11.50 -16.68 -6.65
CA ALA A 324 -12.24 -15.64 -5.98
C ALA A 324 -13.62 -15.47 -6.61
N TYR A 325 -14.60 -15.02 -5.82
CA TYR A 325 -15.92 -14.69 -6.35
C TYR A 325 -16.57 -13.52 -5.60
N TYR A 326 -17.40 -12.77 -6.31
CA TYR A 326 -18.22 -11.69 -5.80
C TYR A 326 -19.56 -11.71 -6.54
N ASP A 327 -20.66 -11.93 -5.81
CA ASP A 327 -22.00 -12.14 -6.40
C ASP A 327 -21.97 -13.21 -7.50
N LYS A 328 -22.23 -12.85 -8.75
CA LYS A 328 -22.14 -13.77 -9.89
C LYS A 328 -20.77 -13.76 -10.54
N GLN A 329 -19.87 -12.83 -10.22
CA GLN A 329 -18.55 -12.83 -10.82
C GLN A 329 -17.65 -13.85 -10.12
N TRP A 330 -17.05 -14.74 -10.88
CA TRP A 330 -16.11 -15.76 -10.38
C TRP A 330 -14.80 -15.67 -11.15
N ILE A 331 -13.66 -15.96 -10.53
CA ILE A 331 -12.36 -16.00 -11.21
C ILE A 331 -11.39 -17.01 -10.58
N GLY A 332 -10.79 -17.86 -11.42
CA GLY A 332 -9.60 -18.64 -11.08
C GLY A 332 -8.34 -17.92 -11.56
N TYR A 333 -7.37 -17.70 -10.68
CA TYR A 333 -6.17 -16.91 -10.95
C TYR A 333 -4.93 -17.47 -10.25
N ASP A 334 -3.78 -16.84 -10.44
CA ASP A 334 -2.54 -17.14 -9.72
C ASP A 334 -2.17 -15.98 -8.79
N ASN A 335 -1.71 -16.30 -7.58
CA ASN A 335 -1.18 -15.35 -6.61
C ASN A 335 0.25 -15.76 -6.18
N GLU A 336 0.83 -15.01 -5.25
CA GLU A 336 2.19 -15.26 -4.73
C GLU A 336 2.37 -16.71 -4.27
N ARG A 337 1.37 -17.24 -3.54
CA ARG A 337 1.41 -18.60 -3.00
C ARG A 337 1.37 -19.66 -4.09
N SER A 338 0.48 -19.55 -5.08
CA SER A 338 0.41 -20.54 -6.16
C SER A 338 1.62 -20.47 -7.09
N VAL A 339 2.16 -19.26 -7.32
CA VAL A 339 3.40 -19.06 -8.07
C VAL A 339 4.59 -19.68 -7.33
N GLU A 340 4.74 -19.47 -6.03
CA GLU A 340 5.80 -20.10 -5.22
C GLU A 340 5.74 -21.63 -5.31
N LEU A 341 4.54 -22.21 -5.23
CA LEU A 341 4.35 -23.66 -5.37
C LEU A 341 4.73 -24.17 -6.77
N LYS A 342 4.44 -23.40 -7.82
CA LYS A 342 4.85 -23.71 -9.20
C LYS A 342 6.36 -23.61 -9.40
N VAL A 343 7.01 -22.64 -8.77
CA VAL A 343 8.48 -22.52 -8.76
C VAL A 343 9.11 -23.72 -8.07
N ASN A 344 8.59 -24.11 -6.90
CA ASN A 344 9.03 -25.29 -6.19
C ASN A 344 8.85 -26.56 -7.01
N TYR A 345 7.74 -26.67 -7.74
CA TYR A 345 7.52 -27.76 -8.69
C TYR A 345 8.55 -27.78 -9.82
N VAL A 346 8.80 -26.64 -10.49
CA VAL A 346 9.81 -26.50 -11.56
C VAL A 346 11.20 -26.90 -11.07
N ASN A 347 11.57 -26.53 -9.85
CA ASN A 347 12.84 -26.91 -9.23
C ASN A 347 12.89 -28.40 -8.91
N ARG A 348 11.88 -28.93 -8.22
CA ARG A 348 11.78 -30.34 -7.83
C ARG A 348 11.80 -31.28 -9.04
N GLU A 349 11.08 -30.93 -10.09
CA GLU A 349 11.01 -31.72 -11.32
C GLU A 349 12.20 -31.50 -12.25
N ASN A 350 13.08 -30.55 -11.93
CA ASN A 350 14.24 -30.15 -12.72
C ASN A 350 13.89 -29.68 -14.15
N LEU A 351 12.84 -28.84 -14.27
CA LEU A 351 12.43 -28.28 -15.56
C LEU A 351 13.36 -27.12 -15.99
N GLY A 352 13.37 -26.79 -17.28
CA GLY A 352 14.20 -25.76 -17.88
C GLY A 352 13.91 -24.33 -17.43
N GLY A 353 12.74 -24.07 -16.86
CA GLY A 353 12.39 -22.75 -16.32
C GLY A 353 10.90 -22.46 -16.28
N ILE A 354 10.58 -21.18 -16.12
CA ILE A 354 9.21 -20.65 -16.13
C ILE A 354 9.04 -19.61 -17.24
N MET A 355 7.91 -19.70 -17.95
CA MET A 355 7.45 -18.73 -18.93
C MET A 355 6.27 -17.95 -18.34
N ILE A 356 6.21 -16.65 -18.60
CA ILE A 356 5.16 -15.76 -18.11
C ILE A 356 4.36 -15.17 -19.27
N TRP A 357 3.04 -15.21 -19.15
CA TRP A 357 2.10 -14.49 -20.02
C TRP A 357 1.17 -13.56 -19.21
N THR A 358 1.32 -12.25 -19.21
CA THR A 358 2.44 -11.43 -19.72
C THR A 358 2.92 -10.47 -18.63
N VAL A 359 4.15 -9.97 -18.75
CA VAL A 359 4.82 -9.18 -17.68
C VAL A 359 4.05 -7.94 -17.26
N GLU A 360 3.37 -7.28 -18.19
CA GLU A 360 2.60 -6.06 -17.92
C GLU A 360 1.28 -6.30 -17.17
N LEU A 361 0.96 -7.56 -16.85
CA LEU A 361 -0.20 -7.92 -16.02
C LEU A 361 0.21 -8.22 -14.58
N ASP A 362 1.52 -8.29 -14.26
CA ASP A 362 1.98 -8.22 -12.88
C ASP A 362 1.77 -6.82 -12.30
N ASP A 363 1.83 -6.68 -10.98
CA ASP A 363 1.83 -5.38 -10.33
C ASP A 363 3.20 -4.68 -10.48
N PHE A 364 3.46 -4.16 -11.69
CA PHE A 364 4.67 -3.39 -12.00
C PHE A 364 4.73 -2.02 -11.30
N ARG A 365 3.65 -1.61 -10.60
CA ARG A 365 3.55 -0.32 -9.91
C ARG A 365 3.79 -0.43 -8.41
N GLY A 366 3.71 -1.64 -7.85
CA GLY A 366 3.87 -1.90 -6.43
C GLY A 366 2.70 -1.41 -5.58
N VAL A 367 1.52 -1.27 -6.19
CA VAL A 367 0.30 -0.83 -5.50
C VAL A 367 -0.16 -1.88 -4.50
N CYS A 368 0.05 -3.16 -4.81
CA CYS A 368 -0.63 -4.23 -4.11
C CYS A 368 -0.01 -4.62 -2.77
N ASN A 369 1.32 -4.57 -2.69
CA ASN A 369 2.06 -4.95 -1.48
C ASN A 369 3.32 -4.09 -1.27
N GLY A 370 3.41 -2.92 -1.91
CA GLY A 370 4.56 -2.02 -1.83
C GLY A 370 5.80 -2.49 -2.60
N LYS A 371 5.72 -3.60 -3.34
CA LYS A 371 6.81 -4.13 -4.18
C LYS A 371 6.35 -4.26 -5.63
N THR A 372 7.16 -3.76 -6.56
CA THR A 372 6.91 -3.98 -7.99
C THR A 372 7.19 -5.43 -8.35
N TYR A 373 6.41 -5.98 -9.29
CA TYR A 373 6.59 -7.32 -9.84
C TYR A 373 6.53 -8.47 -8.82
N PRO A 374 5.52 -8.53 -7.92
CA PRO A 374 5.49 -9.51 -6.85
C PRO A 374 5.52 -10.96 -7.35
N LEU A 375 4.80 -11.30 -8.43
CA LEU A 375 4.81 -12.66 -8.95
C LEU A 375 6.12 -12.99 -9.65
N LEU A 376 6.64 -12.06 -10.46
CA LEU A 376 7.88 -12.27 -11.20
C LEU A 376 9.12 -12.31 -10.28
N ASN A 377 9.13 -11.54 -9.17
CA ASN A 377 10.18 -11.62 -8.16
C ASN A 377 10.22 -13.01 -7.51
N ILE A 378 9.07 -13.58 -7.14
CA ILE A 378 9.01 -14.95 -6.57
C ILE A 378 9.59 -15.97 -7.55
N ILE A 379 9.29 -15.82 -8.85
CA ILE A 379 9.84 -16.68 -9.90
C ILE A 379 11.36 -16.52 -10.00
N ASN A 380 11.85 -15.28 -10.05
CA ASN A 380 13.28 -14.99 -10.21
C ASN A 380 14.08 -15.47 -8.99
N GLU A 381 13.67 -15.06 -7.78
CA GLU A 381 14.32 -15.43 -6.52
C GLU A 381 14.28 -16.93 -6.28
N GLY A 382 13.15 -17.58 -6.56
CA GLY A 382 13.01 -19.02 -6.34
C GLY A 382 13.74 -19.88 -7.37
N LEU A 383 14.04 -19.38 -8.57
CA LEU A 383 14.84 -20.13 -9.56
C LEU A 383 16.35 -19.90 -9.47
N PHE A 384 16.80 -18.73 -8.98
CA PHE A 384 18.23 -18.38 -8.99
C PHE A 384 18.84 -18.09 -7.61
N GLY A 385 18.04 -17.97 -6.55
CA GLY A 385 18.51 -17.46 -5.26
C GLY A 385 18.97 -15.99 -5.35
N LYS A 386 19.05 -15.28 -4.22
CA LYS A 386 19.47 -13.86 -4.24
C LYS A 386 20.90 -13.70 -4.76
N LEU A 387 21.06 -12.91 -5.83
CA LEU A 387 22.31 -12.19 -6.11
C LEU A 387 22.54 -11.22 -4.93
N THR A 388 23.58 -11.53 -4.14
CA THR A 388 24.03 -10.96 -2.87
C THR A 388 23.60 -9.51 -2.49
N GLU A 389 23.04 -9.36 -1.30
CA GLU A 389 23.61 -8.54 -0.21
C GLU A 389 23.26 -9.19 1.15
N ASN A 390 24.24 -9.21 2.06
CA ASN A 390 24.28 -9.99 3.29
C ASN A 390 23.10 -9.73 4.25
N VAL A 391 22.35 -10.79 4.59
CA VAL A 391 21.75 -10.96 5.92
C VAL A 391 21.97 -12.40 6.35
N THR A 392 22.92 -12.60 7.27
CA THR A 392 23.03 -13.81 8.06
C THR A 392 21.93 -13.81 9.11
N SER A 393 20.96 -14.72 8.98
CA SER A 393 20.42 -15.46 10.12
C SER A 393 19.91 -16.80 9.61
N PRO A 394 20.34 -17.93 10.20
CA PRO A 394 19.85 -19.24 9.83
C PRO A 394 18.46 -19.41 10.46
N ASP A 395 17.54 -20.05 9.75
CA ASP A 395 16.87 -21.23 10.30
C ASP A 395 15.92 -21.88 9.29
N ILE A 396 15.78 -23.20 9.47
CA ILE A 396 14.84 -24.13 8.82
C ILE A 396 15.35 -24.73 7.50
N CYS A 397 16.29 -25.68 7.64
CA CYS A 397 16.34 -26.85 6.78
C CYS A 397 15.89 -28.06 7.61
N ILE A 398 14.64 -28.50 7.44
CA ILE A 398 14.17 -29.79 7.94
C ILE A 398 14.58 -30.85 6.90
N LEU A 399 15.59 -31.65 7.23
CA LEU A 399 15.88 -32.90 6.54
C LEU A 399 15.38 -34.08 7.36
N GLN A 400 14.37 -34.75 6.81
CA GLN A 400 14.08 -36.15 7.13
C GLN A 400 15.31 -37.00 6.80
N LEU A 401 15.89 -37.72 7.76
CA LEU A 401 16.55 -38.99 7.49
C LEU A 401 16.35 -40.00 8.63
N ARG A 402 15.96 -41.21 8.22
CA ARG A 402 15.80 -42.43 9.01
C ARG A 402 17.16 -43.00 9.44
N PHE A 403 17.18 -43.48 10.68
CA PHE A 403 17.90 -44.63 11.26
C PHE A 403 19.37 -44.90 10.88
N GLU A 404 20.25 -44.87 11.89
CA GLU A 404 20.94 -46.09 12.34
C GLU A 404 21.46 -45.98 13.79
N LYS A 405 21.44 -47.12 14.49
CA LYS A 405 21.61 -47.29 15.93
C LYS A 405 23.08 -47.26 16.36
N LYS A 406 23.38 -46.47 17.41
CA LYS A 406 24.19 -46.81 18.61
C LYS A 406 24.94 -45.56 19.10
N GLU A 407 24.32 -44.82 20.02
CA GLU A 407 24.98 -44.06 21.10
C GLU A 407 23.88 -43.37 21.93
N MET A 408 23.11 -44.17 22.69
CA MET A 408 21.83 -43.74 23.27
C MET A 408 21.80 -43.76 24.81
N PHE A 409 22.94 -43.73 25.51
CA PHE A 409 22.91 -43.77 26.98
C PHE A 409 23.55 -42.57 27.70
N MET A 410 24.46 -41.83 27.06
CA MET A 410 25.10 -40.66 27.67
C MET A 410 24.45 -39.30 27.34
N LYS A 411 23.60 -39.22 26.30
CA LYS A 411 22.87 -38.00 25.95
C LYS A 411 21.51 -37.86 26.64
N PHE A 412 20.99 -38.92 27.26
CA PHE A 412 19.67 -38.90 27.90
C PHE A 412 19.69 -38.18 29.27
N LEU A 413 20.82 -38.17 29.97
CA LEU A 413 20.97 -37.46 31.25
C LEU A 413 21.18 -35.95 31.09
N LEU A 414 21.80 -35.50 29.99
CA LEU A 414 22.00 -34.08 29.70
C LEU A 414 20.76 -33.42 29.05
N LEU A 415 19.96 -34.19 28.30
CA LEU A 415 18.73 -33.68 27.69
C LEU A 415 17.60 -33.51 28.73
N THR A 416 17.56 -34.32 29.78
CA THR A 416 16.53 -34.23 30.83
C THR A 416 16.74 -33.05 31.77
N LEU A 417 17.98 -32.62 32.00
CA LEU A 417 18.31 -31.40 32.74
C LEU A 417 18.10 -30.10 31.93
N LEU A 418 18.23 -30.15 30.60
CA LEU A 418 17.97 -29.00 29.72
C LEU A 418 16.48 -28.82 29.41
N VAL A 419 15.69 -29.90 29.34
CA VAL A 419 14.23 -29.81 29.14
C VAL A 419 13.50 -29.35 30.41
N ALA A 420 14.06 -29.59 31.61
CA ALA A 420 13.48 -29.11 32.87
C ALA A 420 13.74 -27.61 33.14
N ILE A 421 14.69 -26.98 32.44
CA ILE A 421 14.97 -25.53 32.54
C ILE A 421 14.27 -24.74 31.41
N TRP A 422 13.67 -25.42 30.43
CA TRP A 422 12.92 -24.83 29.31
C TRP A 422 11.39 -25.03 29.42
N GLN A 423 10.86 -25.15 30.63
CA GLN A 423 9.41 -25.21 30.89
C GLN A 423 8.91 -24.18 31.91
N HIS A 424 9.63 -23.05 32.04
CA HIS A 424 9.02 -21.84 32.57
C HIS A 424 9.12 -20.72 31.54
N ASP A 425 7.93 -20.36 31.05
CA ASP A 425 7.55 -19.17 30.30
C ASP A 425 8.02 -19.02 28.84
N THR A 426 7.32 -19.72 27.95
CA THR A 426 6.83 -19.08 26.71
C THR A 426 5.32 -19.10 26.68
N VAL A 427 4.72 -18.32 27.58
CA VAL A 427 3.45 -17.68 27.23
C VAL A 427 3.80 -16.73 26.09
N VAL A 428 3.41 -17.06 24.86
CA VAL A 428 3.28 -16.04 23.82
C VAL A 428 2.18 -15.11 24.31
N ALA A 429 2.56 -14.08 25.06
CA ALA A 429 1.66 -13.01 25.41
C ALA A 429 1.24 -12.38 24.08
N ASN A 430 -0.04 -12.49 23.76
CA ASN A 430 -0.65 -11.72 22.69
C ASN A 430 -0.58 -10.25 23.14
N GLU A 431 0.52 -9.55 22.86
CA GLU A 431 0.73 -8.17 23.30
C GLU A 431 -0.32 -7.26 22.66
N ARG A 432 -1.28 -6.84 23.48
CA ARG A 432 -2.33 -5.89 23.09
C ARG A 432 -1.67 -4.58 22.64
N LYS A 433 -1.86 -4.22 21.37
CA LYS A 433 -1.34 -2.97 20.80
C LYS A 433 -1.95 -1.75 21.50
N ASN A 434 -1.18 -0.65 21.59
CA ASN A 434 -1.63 0.59 22.22
C ASN A 434 -2.55 1.39 21.29
N VAL A 435 -3.62 1.96 21.87
CA VAL A 435 -4.48 2.96 21.23
C VAL A 435 -4.39 4.22 22.09
N VAL A 436 -3.59 5.17 21.63
CA VAL A 436 -3.28 6.42 22.35
C VAL A 436 -4.13 7.55 21.81
N CYS A 437 -4.98 8.13 22.63
CA CYS A 437 -6.02 9.05 22.20
C CYS A 437 -5.85 10.42 22.85
N TYR A 438 -5.66 11.47 22.06
CA TYR A 438 -5.64 12.85 22.56
C TYR A 438 -7.04 13.44 22.66
N HIS A 439 -7.30 14.12 23.78
CA HIS A 439 -8.49 14.94 24.03
C HIS A 439 -8.08 16.40 24.20
N GLY A 440 -8.45 17.25 23.23
CA GLY A 440 -8.28 18.69 23.31
C GLY A 440 -9.31 19.32 24.26
N THR A 441 -8.90 19.76 25.43
CA THR A 441 -9.78 20.27 26.50
C THR A 441 -10.64 21.47 26.10
N TRP A 442 -10.15 22.30 25.18
CA TRP A 442 -10.89 23.44 24.64
C TRP A 442 -12.15 23.03 23.85
N SER A 443 -12.26 21.77 23.42
CA SER A 443 -13.44 21.23 22.74
C SER A 443 -14.71 21.30 23.58
N THR A 444 -14.58 21.41 24.91
CA THR A 444 -15.69 21.69 25.83
C THR A 444 -16.40 23.01 25.55
N TYR A 445 -15.72 23.97 24.92
CA TYR A 445 -16.25 25.30 24.59
C TYR A 445 -16.77 25.42 23.15
N ARG A 446 -16.65 24.37 22.33
CA ARG A 446 -17.25 24.36 20.99
C ARG A 446 -18.77 24.50 21.09
N GLN A 447 -19.37 25.12 20.08
CA GLN A 447 -20.80 25.36 20.02
C GLN A 447 -21.56 24.15 19.47
N SER A 448 -22.87 24.08 19.76
CA SER A 448 -23.80 23.11 19.17
C SER A 448 -23.31 21.65 19.27
N LYS A 449 -23.40 20.87 18.18
CA LYS A 449 -22.96 19.47 18.12
C LYS A 449 -21.45 19.31 18.26
N GLY A 450 -20.65 20.35 18.03
CA GLY A 450 -19.20 20.33 18.25
C GLY A 450 -18.77 20.27 19.71
N LYS A 451 -19.65 20.60 20.67
CA LYS A 451 -19.36 20.56 22.10
C LYS A 451 -19.04 19.15 22.58
N PHE A 452 -17.88 18.97 23.22
CA PHE A 452 -17.37 17.69 23.72
C PHE A 452 -17.20 17.69 25.24
N ASP A 453 -17.87 16.77 25.93
CA ASP A 453 -17.90 16.63 27.39
C ASP A 453 -17.20 15.34 27.84
N VAL A 454 -16.29 15.46 28.80
CA VAL A 454 -15.46 14.34 29.29
C VAL A 454 -16.28 13.15 29.79
N GLU A 455 -17.39 13.38 30.48
CA GLU A 455 -18.17 12.29 31.11
C GLU A 455 -19.13 11.63 30.11
N LYS A 456 -19.69 12.44 29.21
CA LYS A 456 -20.74 11.99 28.28
C LYS A 456 -20.17 11.46 26.98
N ASP A 457 -19.15 12.14 26.48
CA ASP A 457 -18.69 11.92 25.13
C ASP A 457 -17.58 10.87 25.10
N ILE A 458 -16.60 10.91 26.01
CA ILE A 458 -15.51 9.92 26.02
C ILE A 458 -16.03 8.51 26.35
N ASP A 459 -15.79 7.58 25.44
CA ASP A 459 -15.90 6.15 25.70
C ASP A 459 -14.56 5.60 26.22
N PRO A 460 -14.46 5.20 27.51
CA PRO A 460 -13.21 4.75 28.10
C PRO A 460 -12.74 3.37 27.62
N PHE A 461 -13.52 2.67 26.80
CA PHE A 461 -13.17 1.35 26.27
C PHE A 461 -12.51 1.39 24.89
N LEU A 462 -12.56 2.55 24.20
CA LEU A 462 -12.01 2.71 22.85
C LEU A 462 -10.51 3.07 22.83
N CYS A 463 -9.92 3.40 23.98
CA CYS A 463 -8.52 3.79 24.08
C CYS A 463 -7.82 2.99 25.19
N THR A 464 -6.54 2.67 25.01
CA THR A 464 -5.71 2.13 26.09
C THR A 464 -5.09 3.25 26.92
N HIS A 465 -4.74 4.36 26.27
CA HIS A 465 -4.22 5.57 26.91
C HIS A 465 -5.01 6.80 26.44
N LEU A 466 -5.47 7.63 27.37
CA LEU A 466 -6.08 8.92 27.09
C LEU A 466 -5.15 10.05 27.55
N MET A 467 -4.86 10.98 26.65
CA MET A 467 -3.99 12.14 26.87
C MET A 467 -4.84 13.39 27.13
N TYR A 468 -4.68 14.03 28.29
CA TYR A 468 -5.40 15.26 28.64
C TYR A 468 -4.62 16.48 28.13
N ALA A 469 -5.03 17.01 26.98
CA ALA A 469 -4.32 18.08 26.25
C ALA A 469 -4.94 19.47 26.50
N PHE A 470 -4.25 20.45 27.07
CA PHE A 470 -2.87 20.41 27.55
C PHE A 470 -2.69 21.15 28.86
N PHE A 471 -1.64 20.78 29.57
CA PHE A 471 -0.99 21.58 30.60
C PHE A 471 0.18 22.35 29.98
N GLY A 472 0.55 23.47 30.61
CA GLY A 472 1.67 24.30 30.20
C GLY A 472 2.89 24.14 31.11
N ILE A 473 3.92 24.92 30.81
CA ILE A 473 5.15 24.98 31.61
C ILE A 473 5.55 26.43 31.85
N GLU A 474 6.10 26.73 33.02
CA GLU A 474 6.68 28.04 33.31
C GLU A 474 8.19 28.07 33.13
N GLU A 475 8.75 29.25 32.82
CA GLU A 475 10.21 29.43 32.71
C GLU A 475 10.93 29.13 34.05
N THR A 476 10.21 29.07 35.18
CA THR A 476 10.71 28.64 36.49
C THR A 476 10.89 27.13 36.60
N GLY A 477 10.33 26.34 35.68
CA GLY A 477 10.25 24.88 35.77
C GLY A 477 9.00 24.38 36.48
N ASP A 478 7.98 25.21 36.75
CA ASP A 478 6.74 24.76 37.36
C ASP A 478 5.72 24.29 36.30
N LEU A 479 5.00 23.20 36.58
CA LEU A 479 3.82 22.79 35.80
C LEU A 479 2.70 23.84 35.90
N ARG A 480 2.05 24.13 34.77
CA ARG A 480 1.00 25.16 34.67
C ARG A 480 -0.35 24.56 34.25
N VAL A 481 -1.39 24.82 35.03
CA VAL A 481 -2.78 24.59 34.61
C VAL A 481 -3.22 25.75 33.73
N ILE A 482 -3.59 25.48 32.47
CA ILE A 482 -3.91 26.52 31.48
C ILE A 482 -5.30 27.11 31.72
N ASP A 483 -6.30 26.27 32.02
CA ASP A 483 -7.67 26.69 32.31
C ASP A 483 -8.12 26.18 33.69
N PRO A 484 -7.73 26.85 34.79
CA PRO A 484 -8.11 26.45 36.14
C PRO A 484 -9.62 26.35 36.36
N TYR A 485 -10.43 27.16 35.66
CA TYR A 485 -11.88 27.14 35.79
C TYR A 485 -12.50 25.87 35.19
N LEU A 486 -11.98 25.40 34.06
CA LEU A 486 -12.40 24.12 33.49
C LEU A 486 -11.86 22.93 34.29
N ASP A 487 -10.57 22.99 34.60
CA ASP A 487 -9.77 21.83 34.98
C ASP A 487 -9.93 21.46 36.46
N LEU A 488 -9.93 22.47 37.35
CA LEU A 488 -9.92 22.29 38.79
C LEU A 488 -11.33 22.42 39.39
N GLU A 489 -11.49 21.97 40.64
CA GLU A 489 -12.74 22.10 41.42
C GLU A 489 -12.74 23.36 42.28
N ASP A 490 -11.54 23.89 42.57
CA ASP A 490 -11.35 25.08 43.35
C ASP A 490 -12.09 26.26 42.71
N ASN A 491 -12.61 27.19 43.52
CA ASN A 491 -13.32 28.38 43.07
C ASN A 491 -14.52 28.11 42.13
N TYR A 492 -15.32 27.08 42.42
CA TYR A 492 -16.48 26.66 41.61
C TYR A 492 -16.11 26.20 40.20
N GLY A 493 -14.87 25.75 40.01
CA GLY A 493 -14.42 25.19 38.75
C GLY A 493 -15.15 23.88 38.38
N ARG A 494 -15.11 23.52 37.10
CA ARG A 494 -15.89 22.41 36.54
C ARG A 494 -15.32 21.03 36.86
N GLY A 495 -14.07 20.96 37.35
CA GLY A 495 -13.41 19.74 37.77
C GLY A 495 -13.21 18.72 36.65
N ASN A 496 -12.90 19.15 35.43
CA ASN A 496 -12.73 18.22 34.30
C ASN A 496 -11.59 17.21 34.52
N ILE A 497 -10.52 17.57 35.23
CA ILE A 497 -9.43 16.62 35.53
C ILE A 497 -9.96 15.45 36.37
N ARG A 498 -10.72 15.75 37.43
CA ARG A 498 -11.35 14.74 38.29
C ARG A 498 -12.25 13.82 37.46
N LYS A 499 -13.05 14.39 36.57
CA LYS A 499 -13.97 13.65 35.69
C LYS A 499 -13.24 12.75 34.70
N PHE A 500 -12.14 13.25 34.13
CA PHE A 500 -11.33 12.51 33.17
C PHE A 500 -10.66 11.29 33.82
N ASN A 501 -10.04 11.49 34.99
CA ASN A 501 -9.42 10.38 35.72
C ASN A 501 -10.46 9.40 36.29
N ALA A 502 -11.68 9.86 36.58
CA ALA A 502 -12.79 9.00 36.99
C ALA A 502 -13.27 8.04 35.88
N LEU A 503 -12.90 8.26 34.60
CA LEU A 503 -13.17 7.29 33.53
C LEU A 503 -12.56 5.91 33.81
N LYS A 504 -11.47 5.85 34.60
CA LYS A 504 -10.87 4.59 35.06
C LYS A 504 -11.78 3.77 35.97
N LEU A 505 -12.78 4.39 36.60
CA LEU A 505 -13.80 3.66 37.36
C LEU A 505 -14.70 2.82 36.44
N ARG A 506 -14.87 3.24 35.19
CA ARG A 506 -15.60 2.47 34.15
C ARG A 506 -14.70 1.45 33.47
N ASN A 507 -13.44 1.81 33.19
CA ASN A 507 -12.44 0.90 32.65
C ASN A 507 -11.14 0.93 33.50
N PRO A 508 -10.96 0.01 34.47
CA PRO A 508 -9.78 -0.01 35.33
C PRO A 508 -8.44 -0.27 34.62
N THR A 509 -8.47 -0.73 33.37
CA THR A 509 -7.26 -0.97 32.56
C THR A 509 -6.78 0.27 31.80
N LEU A 510 -7.65 1.28 31.66
CA LEU A 510 -7.35 2.54 30.99
C LEU A 510 -6.26 3.30 31.74
N LYS A 511 -5.34 3.89 30.97
CA LYS A 511 -4.33 4.83 31.47
C LYS A 511 -4.69 6.25 31.08
N THR A 512 -4.72 7.14 32.05
CA THR A 512 -4.95 8.58 31.86
C THR A 512 -3.64 9.32 32.05
N MET A 513 -3.24 10.09 31.05
CA MET A 513 -1.92 10.73 30.97
C MET A 513 -2.07 12.25 30.98
N LEU A 514 -1.18 12.91 31.71
CA LEU A 514 -1.03 14.36 31.72
C LEU A 514 -0.18 14.76 30.49
N ALA A 515 -0.74 15.47 29.50
CA ALA A 515 0.04 15.94 28.35
C ALA A 515 0.47 17.40 28.56
N VAL A 516 1.78 17.66 28.54
CA VAL A 516 2.36 19.00 28.76
C VAL A 516 2.96 19.53 27.47
N GLY A 517 2.47 20.68 27.00
CA GLY A 517 3.00 21.39 25.84
C GLY A 517 1.98 21.63 24.75
N GLY A 518 2.28 21.11 23.56
CA GLY A 518 1.53 21.33 22.33
C GLY A 518 1.90 22.63 21.62
N TRP A 519 1.45 22.74 20.36
CA TRP A 519 1.84 23.80 19.42
C TRP A 519 1.82 25.22 20.00
N ASN A 520 0.76 25.58 20.74
CA ASN A 520 0.54 26.93 21.27
C ASN A 520 1.38 27.28 22.51
N GLU A 521 1.92 26.30 23.24
CA GLU A 521 2.84 26.58 24.37
C GLU A 521 4.19 27.12 23.86
N GLY A 522 4.53 26.79 22.61
CA GLY A 522 5.78 27.18 21.96
C GLY A 522 7.00 26.44 22.51
N SER A 523 8.18 26.72 21.94
CA SER A 523 9.40 25.95 22.25
C SER A 523 10.35 26.64 23.25
N LYS A 524 10.25 27.98 23.38
CA LYS A 524 11.20 28.78 24.16
C LYS A 524 11.28 28.37 25.63
N LYS A 525 10.12 28.17 26.29
CA LYS A 525 10.08 27.84 27.73
C LYS A 525 10.67 26.45 28.00
N PHE A 526 10.37 25.48 27.15
CA PHE A 526 10.97 24.14 27.22
C PHE A 526 12.50 24.21 27.12
N SER A 527 13.03 24.96 26.15
CA SER A 527 14.49 25.15 26.02
C SER A 527 15.13 25.77 27.26
N ILE A 528 14.47 26.73 27.92
CA ILE A 528 14.94 27.35 29.17
C ILE A 528 14.95 26.35 30.32
N VAL A 529 13.89 25.56 30.47
CA VAL A 529 13.79 24.57 31.55
C VAL A 529 14.77 23.42 31.32
N ALA A 530 14.82 22.88 30.11
CA ALA A 530 15.69 21.77 29.75
C ALA A 530 17.18 22.11 29.93
N ALA A 531 17.58 23.36 29.73
CA ALA A 531 18.97 23.80 29.89
C ALA A 531 19.44 23.93 31.35
N ASP A 532 18.54 23.98 32.34
CA ASP A 532 18.88 24.27 33.74
C ASP A 532 18.50 23.10 34.67
N PRO A 533 19.48 22.42 35.30
CA PRO A 533 19.21 21.28 36.19
C PRO A 533 18.24 21.59 37.34
N ALA A 534 18.29 22.80 37.91
CA ALA A 534 17.40 23.17 39.01
C ALA A 534 15.95 23.32 38.53
N LYS A 535 15.75 23.83 37.31
CA LYS A 535 14.42 23.95 36.69
C LYS A 535 13.87 22.59 36.27
N ARG A 536 14.71 21.72 35.69
CA ARG A 536 14.31 20.34 35.39
C ARG A 536 13.88 19.59 36.65
N ALA A 537 14.67 19.66 37.72
CA ALA A 537 14.33 19.03 39.00
C ALA A 537 13.01 19.57 39.58
N ARG A 538 12.79 20.89 39.52
CA ARG A 538 11.52 21.50 39.93
C ARG A 538 10.35 20.99 39.08
N PHE A 539 10.53 20.86 37.77
CA PHE A 539 9.50 20.36 36.89
C PHE A 539 9.15 18.91 37.20
N VAL A 540 10.15 18.03 37.33
CA VAL A 540 9.97 16.63 37.74
C VAL A 540 9.17 16.55 39.03
N GLN A 541 9.55 17.34 40.05
CA GLN A 541 8.83 17.38 41.32
C GLN A 541 7.39 17.85 41.16
N SER A 542 7.15 18.93 40.42
CA SER A 542 5.81 19.50 40.21
C SER A 542 4.89 18.52 39.48
N VAL A 543 5.41 17.79 38.48
CA VAL A 543 4.66 16.78 37.74
C VAL A 543 4.31 15.59 38.63
N VAL A 544 5.28 15.03 39.37
CA VAL A 544 5.03 13.89 40.27
C VAL A 544 3.95 14.24 41.29
N GLN A 545 4.05 15.42 41.92
CA GLN A 545 3.04 15.90 42.87
C GLN A 545 1.67 16.06 42.22
N PHE A 546 1.62 16.59 41.00
CA PHE A 546 0.36 16.79 40.29
C PHE A 546 -0.29 15.46 39.89
N ILE A 547 0.49 14.51 39.37
CA ILE A 547 0.04 13.16 39.03
C ILE A 547 -0.55 12.47 40.27
N GLN A 548 0.16 12.52 41.41
CA GLN A 548 -0.31 11.95 42.68
C GLN A 548 -1.60 12.61 43.18
N ARG A 549 -1.67 13.94 43.13
CA ARG A 549 -2.83 14.72 43.61
C ARG A 549 -4.08 14.45 42.79
N HIS A 550 -3.94 14.35 41.47
CA HIS A 550 -5.09 14.29 40.56
C HIS A 550 -5.38 12.89 40.03
N GLY A 551 -4.48 11.91 40.25
CA GLY A 551 -4.69 10.51 39.90
C GLY A 551 -4.42 10.16 38.44
N PHE A 552 -3.47 10.84 37.80
CA PHE A 552 -2.97 10.41 36.48
C PHE A 552 -2.07 9.17 36.60
N ASP A 553 -1.82 8.48 35.50
CA ASP A 553 -0.95 7.29 35.44
C ASP A 553 0.42 7.60 34.80
N GLY A 554 0.63 8.83 34.32
CA GLY A 554 1.87 9.21 33.67
C GLY A 554 1.88 10.60 33.05
N LEU A 555 3.01 10.91 32.43
CA LEU A 555 3.30 12.16 31.72
C LEU A 555 3.52 11.86 30.23
N ASP A 556 2.91 12.66 29.37
CA ASP A 556 3.33 12.82 27.98
C ASP A 556 3.95 14.23 27.79
N LEU A 557 5.17 14.29 27.25
CA LEU A 557 5.83 15.55 26.95
C LEU A 557 5.71 15.88 25.45
N ASP A 558 5.00 16.95 25.14
CA ASP A 558 4.77 17.42 23.77
C ASP A 558 5.52 18.74 23.52
N TRP A 559 6.86 18.63 23.47
CA TRP A 559 7.73 19.77 23.16
C TRP A 559 7.85 19.92 21.64
N GLU A 560 7.24 20.97 21.09
CA GLU A 560 7.26 21.25 19.65
C GLU A 560 8.15 22.44 19.23
N TYR A 561 9.40 22.26 18.77
CA TYR A 561 10.26 21.07 18.88
C TYR A 561 11.63 21.49 19.45
N PRO A 562 12.38 20.59 20.13
CA PRO A 562 13.76 20.87 20.54
C PRO A 562 14.59 21.43 19.37
N ASN A 563 15.38 22.48 19.60
CA ASN A 563 16.17 23.20 18.57
C ASN A 563 15.35 23.91 17.47
N GLN A 564 14.02 23.98 17.59
CA GLN A 564 13.14 24.57 16.58
C GLN A 564 12.14 25.53 17.23
N ARG A 565 11.68 26.54 16.49
CA ARG A 565 10.66 27.53 16.95
C ARG A 565 11.08 28.42 18.13
N HIS A 566 12.39 28.62 18.37
CA HIS A 566 12.95 29.68 19.23
C HIS A 566 14.34 30.10 18.70
N LYS A 567 14.94 31.12 19.31
CA LYS A 567 16.25 31.70 18.90
C LYS A 567 17.35 31.55 19.97
N LEU A 568 17.15 30.67 20.94
CA LEU A 568 18.13 30.45 22.03
C LEU A 568 19.25 29.53 21.53
N SER A 569 20.48 29.76 21.96
CA SER A 569 21.66 28.94 21.63
C SER A 569 21.88 27.82 22.66
N ASN A 570 20.80 27.11 23.01
CA ASN A 570 20.85 25.97 23.92
C ASN A 570 21.01 24.68 23.11
N ASN A 571 21.66 23.67 23.68
CA ASN A 571 21.77 22.35 23.06
C ASN A 571 20.53 21.50 23.40
N ASP A 572 19.38 21.85 22.81
CA ASP A 572 18.10 21.26 23.22
C ASP A 572 18.04 19.77 22.94
N ARG A 573 18.71 19.27 21.90
CA ARG A 573 18.78 17.83 21.59
C ARG A 573 19.35 17.02 22.75
N GLU A 574 20.46 17.47 23.36
CA GLU A 574 21.08 16.79 24.50
C GLU A 574 20.38 17.12 25.83
N ASN A 575 19.89 18.34 25.98
CA ASN A 575 19.13 18.76 27.15
C ASN A 575 17.82 17.98 27.27
N PHE A 576 17.15 17.69 26.15
CA PHE A 576 15.96 16.87 26.10
C PHE A 576 16.24 15.45 26.59
N LEU A 577 17.33 14.81 26.16
CA LEU A 577 17.74 13.49 26.67
C LEU A 577 18.00 13.51 28.18
N THR A 578 18.73 14.51 28.65
CA THR A 578 19.03 14.68 30.07
C THR A 578 17.74 14.82 30.88
N TRP A 579 16.79 15.59 30.36
CA TRP A 579 15.51 15.79 31.01
C TRP A 579 14.63 14.55 30.99
N LEU A 580 14.58 13.80 29.88
CA LEU A 580 13.86 12.52 29.80
C LEU A 580 14.41 11.50 30.81
N ARG A 581 15.73 11.45 31.00
CA ARG A 581 16.34 10.61 32.04
C ARG A 581 15.85 11.01 33.44
N GLU A 582 15.95 12.30 33.78
CA GLU A 582 15.53 12.81 35.10
C GLU A 582 14.02 12.64 35.34
N LEU A 583 13.20 12.80 34.30
CA LEU A 583 11.77 12.48 34.35
C LEU A 583 11.53 11.00 34.61
N LYS A 584 12.22 10.10 33.91
CA LYS A 584 12.09 8.66 34.12
C LYS A 584 12.50 8.29 35.55
N GLU A 585 13.62 8.79 36.05
CA GLU A 585 14.09 8.59 37.42
C GLU A 585 13.08 9.09 38.47
N GLY A 586 12.38 10.20 38.21
CA GLY A 586 11.35 10.72 39.11
C GLY A 586 10.01 9.98 39.07
N LEU A 587 9.65 9.39 37.92
CA LEU A 587 8.37 8.73 37.68
C LEU A 587 8.40 7.22 37.99
N GLU A 588 9.53 6.56 37.75
CA GLU A 588 9.71 5.11 37.90
C GLU A 588 9.42 4.58 39.31
N PRO A 589 9.79 5.25 40.43
CA PRO A 589 9.48 4.76 41.79
C PRO A 589 8.00 4.59 42.07
N PHE A 590 7.13 5.25 41.30
CA PHE A 590 5.67 5.18 41.44
C PHE A 590 5.02 4.34 40.33
N GLY A 591 5.81 3.80 39.40
CA GLY A 591 5.32 3.07 38.23
C GLY A 591 4.58 3.95 37.23
N TYR A 592 4.86 5.25 37.19
CA TYR A 592 4.24 6.17 36.24
C TYR A 592 4.87 6.04 34.85
N ILE A 593 4.02 6.16 33.83
CA ILE A 593 4.39 6.06 32.42
C ILE A 593 5.01 7.39 31.97
N LEU A 594 6.07 7.32 31.15
CA LEU A 594 6.63 8.47 30.46
C LEU A 594 6.53 8.26 28.94
N SER A 595 5.83 9.15 28.26
CA SER A 595 5.77 9.21 26.79
C SER A 595 6.14 10.59 26.27
N ALA A 596 6.34 10.70 24.96
CA ALA A 596 6.51 11.98 24.29
C ALA A 596 5.84 11.97 22.91
N ALA A 597 5.17 13.06 22.57
CA ALA A 597 4.79 13.39 21.20
C ALA A 597 5.99 14.00 20.48
N VAL A 598 6.31 13.48 19.29
CA VAL A 598 7.55 13.82 18.58
C VAL A 598 7.29 14.19 17.12
N GLY A 599 8.05 15.19 16.65
CA GLY A 599 8.10 15.57 15.24
C GLY A 599 8.59 14.40 14.38
N SER A 600 7.95 14.18 13.22
CA SER A 600 7.96 12.87 12.57
C SER A 600 8.99 12.71 11.44
N ALA A 601 8.93 13.56 10.41
CA ALA A 601 9.77 13.43 9.22
C ALA A 601 11.26 13.64 9.51
N GLN A 602 12.12 12.90 8.81
CA GLN A 602 13.57 12.86 9.03
C GLN A 602 14.20 14.26 9.16
N PHE A 603 13.94 15.16 8.22
CA PHE A 603 14.54 16.51 8.21
C PHE A 603 14.24 17.35 9.47
N SER A 604 13.17 17.02 10.21
CA SER A 604 12.83 17.67 11.48
C SER A 604 13.31 16.84 12.66
N ALA A 605 13.06 15.53 12.64
CA ALA A 605 13.41 14.63 13.73
C ALA A 605 14.93 14.59 14.01
N GLU A 606 15.77 14.65 12.98
CA GLU A 606 17.23 14.61 13.12
C GLU A 606 17.81 15.84 13.85
N LEU A 607 17.10 16.97 13.82
CA LEU A 607 17.48 18.20 14.51
C LEU A 607 17.19 18.12 16.02
N SER A 608 16.19 17.33 16.41
CA SER A 608 15.60 17.36 17.74
C SER A 608 15.93 16.13 18.59
N TYR A 609 16.17 14.97 17.98
CA TYR A 609 16.15 13.70 18.71
C TYR A 609 17.41 12.85 18.52
N ASN A 610 17.85 12.23 19.62
CA ASN A 610 18.74 11.08 19.58
C ASN A 610 17.87 9.85 19.86
N ILE A 611 17.36 9.25 18.78
CA ILE A 611 16.30 8.24 18.81
C ILE A 611 16.71 7.00 19.64
N PRO A 612 17.91 6.40 19.48
CA PRO A 612 18.34 5.28 20.31
C PRO A 612 18.39 5.61 21.80
N GLU A 613 18.93 6.77 22.16
CA GLU A 613 19.12 7.15 23.57
C GLU A 613 17.81 7.51 24.25
N MET A 614 16.94 8.30 23.59
CA MET A 614 15.64 8.66 24.19
C MET A 614 14.72 7.44 24.38
N SER A 615 14.83 6.44 23.50
CA SER A 615 14.03 5.21 23.57
C SER A 615 14.28 4.38 24.84
N LYS A 616 15.39 4.62 25.55
CA LYS A 616 15.68 3.97 26.84
C LYS A 616 14.80 4.49 27.96
N TYR A 617 14.39 5.75 27.89
CA TYR A 617 13.65 6.43 28.95
C TYR A 617 12.14 6.45 28.71
N LEU A 618 11.72 6.50 27.44
CA LEU A 618 10.31 6.53 27.07
C LEU A 618 9.70 5.13 27.09
N ASP A 619 8.48 5.03 27.61
CA ASP A 619 7.64 3.84 27.51
C ASP A 619 6.90 3.80 26.16
N LEU A 620 6.45 4.96 25.66
CA LEU A 620 5.81 5.14 24.35
C LEU A 620 6.39 6.34 23.60
N ILE A 621 6.55 6.21 22.29
CA ILE A 621 6.99 7.28 21.38
C ILE A 621 5.83 7.57 20.41
N ASN A 622 5.11 8.67 20.66
CA ASN A 622 3.94 9.08 19.90
C ASN A 622 4.38 9.90 18.68
N VAL A 623 4.63 9.25 17.54
CA VAL A 623 5.15 9.91 16.33
C VAL A 623 4.02 10.60 15.58
N MET A 624 4.08 11.92 15.42
CA MET A 624 3.04 12.71 14.73
C MET A 624 3.14 12.59 13.20
N ALA A 625 2.73 11.44 12.65
CA ALA A 625 2.79 11.13 11.22
C ALA A 625 1.64 11.77 10.39
N TYR A 626 1.32 13.01 10.72
CA TYR A 626 0.35 13.88 10.07
C TYR A 626 0.93 15.29 9.99
N ASP A 627 0.18 16.23 9.43
CA ASP A 627 0.66 17.59 9.12
C ASP A 627 1.82 17.61 8.15
N LEU A 628 1.80 16.64 7.24
CA LEU A 628 2.85 16.46 6.24
C LEU A 628 2.70 17.46 5.10
N HIS A 629 1.45 17.83 4.79
CA HIS A 629 1.11 18.89 3.84
C HIS A 629 0.06 19.83 4.41
N GLY A 630 0.16 21.11 4.03
CA GLY A 630 -0.74 22.16 4.48
C GLY A 630 -0.55 23.45 3.71
N HIS A 631 -1.24 24.52 4.11
CA HIS A 631 -1.24 25.81 3.40
C HIS A 631 0.15 26.48 3.24
N TRP A 632 1.17 25.98 3.92
CA TRP A 632 2.57 26.42 3.80
C TRP A 632 3.25 25.87 2.54
N ASP A 633 2.68 24.84 1.92
CA ASP A 633 3.14 24.31 0.65
C ASP A 633 2.66 25.21 -0.51
N PRO A 634 3.31 25.16 -1.69
CA PRO A 634 2.86 25.91 -2.86
C PRO A 634 1.66 25.26 -3.57
N VAL A 635 1.33 24.02 -3.22
CA VAL A 635 0.34 23.17 -3.87
C VAL A 635 -0.44 22.37 -2.84
N VAL A 636 -1.67 21.96 -3.18
CA VAL A 636 -2.48 21.14 -2.28
C VAL A 636 -1.84 19.77 -2.11
N GLY A 637 -1.82 19.29 -0.88
CA GLY A 637 -1.27 17.99 -0.49
C GLY A 637 -2.09 17.38 0.64
N ILE A 638 -1.96 16.07 0.79
CA ILE A 638 -2.76 15.30 1.75
C ILE A 638 -2.13 15.41 3.14
N ASN A 639 -2.95 15.56 4.18
CA ASN A 639 -2.49 15.71 5.56
C ASN A 639 -1.54 14.57 6.03
N SER A 640 -1.94 13.33 5.78
CA SER A 640 -1.23 12.13 6.28
C SER A 640 -1.26 11.01 5.23
N PRO A 641 -0.59 11.14 4.09
CA PRO A 641 -0.50 10.06 3.11
C PRO A 641 0.19 8.81 3.68
N LEU A 642 -0.30 7.60 3.35
CA LEU A 642 0.34 6.35 3.78
C LEU A 642 1.68 6.14 3.04
N TYR A 643 1.71 6.42 1.74
CA TYR A 643 2.89 6.30 0.87
C TYR A 643 3.17 7.59 0.10
N ALA A 644 4.35 7.69 -0.50
CA ALA A 644 4.71 8.81 -1.38
C ALA A 644 3.88 8.81 -2.67
N GLY A 645 3.45 9.98 -3.11
CA GLY A 645 2.78 10.19 -4.38
C GLY A 645 3.76 10.36 -5.55
N PRO A 646 3.29 10.26 -6.81
CA PRO A 646 4.13 10.39 -8.00
C PRO A 646 4.75 11.78 -8.18
N LEU A 647 4.19 12.81 -7.53
CA LEU A 647 4.70 14.18 -7.56
C LEU A 647 5.76 14.45 -6.46
N ASP A 648 5.95 13.52 -5.52
CA ASP A 648 6.92 13.63 -4.43
C ASP A 648 8.34 13.31 -4.92
N THR A 649 8.86 14.18 -5.77
CA THR A 649 10.12 13.95 -6.49
C THR A 649 11.35 14.42 -5.71
N SER A 650 11.19 15.40 -4.83
CA SER A 650 12.28 15.90 -3.98
C SER A 650 12.54 14.96 -2.79
N GLU A 651 13.79 14.93 -2.30
CA GLU A 651 14.14 14.12 -1.12
C GLU A 651 13.30 14.48 0.11
N ARG A 652 13.00 15.78 0.30
CA ARG A 652 12.12 16.23 1.38
C ARG A 652 10.69 15.71 1.20
N ALA A 653 10.13 15.78 -0.01
CA ALA A 653 8.78 15.32 -0.28
C ALA A 653 8.62 13.80 -0.08
N LYS A 654 9.63 13.01 -0.49
CA LYS A 654 9.62 11.55 -0.29
C LYS A 654 9.59 11.12 1.19
N GLN A 655 9.98 12.00 2.11
CA GLN A 655 9.93 11.74 3.56
C GLN A 655 8.55 12.03 4.17
N LEU A 656 7.67 12.74 3.47
CA LEU A 656 6.39 13.24 3.97
C LEU A 656 5.25 12.21 3.79
N ASN A 657 5.46 10.98 4.27
CA ASN A 657 4.42 9.95 4.33
C ASN A 657 4.63 8.99 5.50
N PHE A 658 3.55 8.32 5.90
CA PHE A 658 3.48 7.43 7.06
C PHE A 658 4.54 6.31 7.01
N ASP A 659 4.74 5.68 5.85
CA ASP A 659 5.73 4.61 5.64
C ASP A 659 7.17 5.10 5.77
N ALA A 660 7.52 6.21 5.11
CA ALA A 660 8.85 6.79 5.18
C ALA A 660 9.21 7.23 6.61
N ILE A 661 8.24 7.80 7.33
CA ILE A 661 8.39 8.18 8.75
C ILE A 661 8.65 6.93 9.60
N ALA A 662 7.80 5.90 9.52
CA ALA A 662 7.98 4.68 10.30
C ALA A 662 9.36 4.06 10.03
N LYS A 663 9.74 3.91 8.76
CA LYS A 663 11.04 3.37 8.35
C LYS A 663 12.21 4.19 8.87
N TYR A 664 12.13 5.52 8.83
CA TYR A 664 13.18 6.39 9.37
C TYR A 664 13.39 6.12 10.87
N TRP A 665 12.32 6.17 11.67
CA TRP A 665 12.41 5.96 13.11
C TRP A 665 12.96 4.58 13.48
N ILE A 666 12.50 3.53 12.79
CA ILE A 666 13.00 2.16 12.96
C ILE A 666 14.49 2.07 12.59
N ASN A 667 14.87 2.61 11.43
CA ASN A 667 16.26 2.55 10.95
C ASN A 667 17.22 3.38 11.83
N GLN A 668 16.73 4.43 12.48
CA GLN A 668 17.48 5.19 13.48
C GLN A 668 17.55 4.48 14.85
N GLY A 669 16.93 3.32 15.03
CA GLY A 669 17.08 2.49 16.23
C GLY A 669 15.96 2.61 17.26
N ALA A 670 14.79 3.16 16.90
CA ALA A 670 13.62 3.11 17.78
C ALA A 670 13.11 1.66 17.91
N PRO A 671 12.88 1.14 19.13
CA PRO A 671 12.24 -0.16 19.33
C PRO A 671 10.82 -0.15 18.77
N ARG A 672 10.47 -1.15 17.94
CA ARG A 672 9.19 -1.21 17.22
C ARG A 672 8.01 -1.21 18.18
N GLU A 673 8.12 -1.94 19.28
CA GLU A 673 7.14 -2.07 20.36
C GLU A 673 6.87 -0.77 21.12
N LYS A 674 7.77 0.23 21.03
CA LYS A 674 7.59 1.56 21.63
C LYS A 674 7.08 2.60 20.63
N LEU A 675 7.16 2.33 19.33
CA LEU A 675 6.70 3.24 18.28
C LEU A 675 5.17 3.21 18.16
N VAL A 676 4.53 4.34 18.45
CA VAL A 676 3.09 4.53 18.33
C VAL A 676 2.85 5.57 17.22
N MET A 677 2.34 5.12 16.08
CA MET A 677 2.23 5.97 14.89
C MET A 677 0.94 6.81 14.90
N GLY A 678 1.06 8.12 14.71
CA GLY A 678 -0.04 9.07 14.78
C GLY A 678 -0.89 9.17 13.51
N VAL A 679 -2.21 9.25 13.66
CA VAL A 679 -3.18 9.54 12.58
C VAL A 679 -4.08 10.73 12.94
N PRO A 680 -4.44 11.58 11.96
CA PRO A 680 -5.28 12.75 12.21
C PRO A 680 -6.76 12.42 11.99
N PHE A 681 -7.62 12.73 12.95
CA PHE A 681 -9.08 12.69 12.78
C PHE A 681 -9.62 14.02 12.22
N TYR A 682 -8.78 14.72 11.48
CA TYR A 682 -9.08 15.97 10.80
C TYR A 682 -8.36 16.02 9.45
N GLY A 683 -8.93 16.76 8.51
CA GLY A 683 -8.32 17.07 7.23
C GLY A 683 -7.61 18.43 7.24
N ARG A 684 -6.59 18.55 6.37
CA ARG A 684 -5.99 19.83 5.99
C ARG A 684 -6.73 20.36 4.77
N SER A 685 -7.29 21.56 4.87
CA SER A 685 -8.11 22.16 3.82
C SER A 685 -7.46 23.37 3.15
N PHE A 686 -7.79 23.57 1.88
CA PHE A 686 -7.20 24.55 0.98
C PHE A 686 -8.27 25.26 0.15
N THR A 687 -7.95 26.47 -0.28
CA THR A 687 -8.71 27.17 -1.35
C THR A 687 -7.91 27.12 -2.65
N LEU A 688 -8.33 26.31 -3.61
CA LEU A 688 -7.71 26.12 -4.93
C LEU A 688 -7.58 27.43 -5.71
N ALA A 689 -6.51 27.57 -6.48
CA ALA A 689 -6.35 28.69 -7.39
C ALA A 689 -7.36 28.64 -8.55
N ASP A 690 -7.63 27.45 -9.08
CA ASP A 690 -8.62 27.18 -10.12
C ASP A 690 -9.52 26.01 -9.68
N PRO A 691 -10.85 26.18 -9.59
CA PRO A 691 -11.76 25.08 -9.22
C PRO A 691 -11.72 23.88 -10.19
N LYS A 692 -11.21 24.05 -11.41
CA LYS A 692 -11.05 22.95 -12.38
C LYS A 692 -9.77 22.15 -12.19
N ASN A 693 -8.81 22.66 -11.41
CA ASN A 693 -7.58 21.97 -11.10
C ASN A 693 -7.60 21.54 -9.63
N HIS A 694 -8.06 20.31 -9.39
CA HIS A 694 -8.36 19.79 -8.05
C HIS A 694 -7.57 18.51 -7.71
N ALA A 695 -6.66 18.09 -8.59
CA ALA A 695 -5.77 16.96 -8.31
C ALA A 695 -4.77 17.32 -7.19
N VAL A 696 -4.26 16.30 -6.50
CA VAL A 696 -3.11 16.49 -5.60
C VAL A 696 -1.97 17.15 -6.37
N GLY A 697 -1.33 18.16 -5.79
CA GLY A 697 -0.34 18.99 -6.46
C GLY A 697 -0.91 20.20 -7.23
N ALA A 698 -2.23 20.44 -7.20
CA ALA A 698 -2.82 21.66 -7.75
C ALA A 698 -2.44 22.92 -6.95
N PRO A 699 -2.23 24.09 -7.60
CA PRO A 699 -1.97 25.34 -6.89
C PRO A 699 -3.15 25.82 -6.05
N HIS A 700 -2.87 26.47 -4.92
CA HIS A 700 -3.88 27.08 -4.05
C HIS A 700 -3.56 28.55 -3.74
N ILE A 701 -4.55 29.30 -3.27
CA ILE A 701 -4.40 30.67 -2.78
C ILE A 701 -4.35 30.76 -1.25
N GLY A 702 -4.46 29.63 -0.55
CA GLY A 702 -4.27 29.57 0.89
C GLY A 702 -5.14 28.52 1.56
N ARG A 703 -5.41 28.74 2.86
CA ARG A 703 -6.24 27.89 3.71
C ARG A 703 -7.65 27.74 3.15
N GLY A 704 -8.24 26.56 3.35
CA GLY A 704 -9.66 26.32 3.10
C GLY A 704 -10.54 27.01 4.14
N LEU A 705 -11.86 26.92 3.93
CA LEU A 705 -12.86 27.38 4.88
C LEU A 705 -12.68 26.70 6.25
N ALA A 706 -12.87 27.48 7.31
CA ALA A 706 -12.89 26.97 8.67
C ALA A 706 -14.09 26.04 8.87
N GLY A 707 -13.89 24.94 9.57
CA GLY A 707 -14.99 24.08 9.99
C GLY A 707 -15.96 24.81 10.93
N GLN A 708 -17.23 24.41 10.91
CA GLN A 708 -18.33 25.02 11.68
C GLN A 708 -18.19 24.90 13.21
N TYR A 709 -17.43 23.92 13.70
CA TYR A 709 -17.17 23.62 15.11
C TYR A 709 -15.73 23.86 15.52
N SER A 710 -14.76 23.50 14.69
CA SER A 710 -13.33 23.75 14.91
C SER A 710 -13.03 25.25 14.81
N VAL A 711 -13.71 25.95 13.91
CA VAL A 711 -13.57 27.39 13.66
C VAL A 711 -12.12 27.78 13.38
N GLU A 712 -11.36 26.86 12.76
CA GLU A 712 -9.95 27.04 12.43
C GLU A 712 -9.74 26.96 10.91
N PRO A 713 -9.36 28.08 10.26
CA PRO A 713 -9.02 28.09 8.85
C PRO A 713 -7.98 27.03 8.45
N GLY A 714 -8.29 26.23 7.43
CA GLY A 714 -7.39 25.20 6.90
C GLY A 714 -7.42 23.87 7.64
N ILE A 715 -8.30 23.72 8.63
CA ILE A 715 -8.54 22.48 9.37
C ILE A 715 -10.04 22.18 9.38
N ILE A 716 -10.39 20.92 9.22
CA ILE A 716 -11.77 20.45 9.36
C ILE A 716 -11.77 19.07 10.03
N GLY A 717 -12.44 18.93 11.18
CA GLY A 717 -12.61 17.66 11.87
C GLY A 717 -13.45 16.68 11.04
N TYR A 718 -13.25 15.38 11.21
CA TYR A 718 -14.05 14.36 10.53
C TYR A 718 -15.55 14.53 10.81
N ASN A 719 -15.93 14.87 12.06
CA ASN A 719 -17.30 15.20 12.43
C ASN A 719 -17.93 16.35 11.65
N GLU A 720 -17.13 17.35 11.26
CA GLU A 720 -17.60 18.48 10.46
C GLU A 720 -17.70 18.13 8.98
N LEU A 721 -16.69 17.39 8.50
CA LEU A 721 -16.59 16.99 7.10
C LEU A 721 -17.68 15.98 6.74
N CYS A 722 -17.96 15.01 7.60
CA CYS A 722 -19.02 14.03 7.37
C CYS A 722 -20.41 14.68 7.38
N GLU A 723 -20.67 15.65 8.27
CA GLU A 723 -21.93 16.42 8.25
C GLU A 723 -22.06 17.25 6.98
N THR A 724 -20.93 17.81 6.50
CA THR A 724 -20.89 18.52 5.21
C THR A 724 -21.26 17.60 4.06
N PHE A 725 -20.70 16.39 4.02
CA PHE A 725 -21.02 15.40 3.00
C PHE A 725 -22.48 14.94 3.05
N GLN A 726 -23.09 14.79 4.23
CA GLN A 726 -24.51 14.45 4.32
C GLN A 726 -25.43 15.59 3.83
N ASN A 727 -25.16 16.82 4.25
CA ASN A 727 -26.03 17.96 3.94
C ASN A 727 -25.86 18.47 2.51
N GLN A 728 -24.69 18.24 1.90
CA GLN A 728 -24.29 18.79 0.60
C GLN A 728 -23.75 17.70 -0.34
N GLN A 729 -24.28 16.47 -0.22
CA GLN A 729 -23.72 15.29 -0.91
C GLN A 729 -23.62 15.46 -2.43
N SER A 730 -24.56 16.18 -3.06
CA SER A 730 -24.56 16.44 -4.49
C SER A 730 -23.50 17.45 -4.96
N LEU A 731 -22.81 18.12 -4.03
CA LEU A 731 -21.87 19.21 -4.31
C LEU A 731 -20.42 18.77 -4.18
N TRP A 732 -20.10 17.95 -3.18
CA TRP A 732 -18.72 17.51 -2.91
C TRP A 732 -18.37 16.24 -3.69
N ASN A 733 -17.27 16.31 -4.45
CA ASN A 733 -16.66 15.14 -5.06
C ASN A 733 -15.65 14.55 -4.07
N GLN A 734 -15.77 13.25 -3.83
CA GLN A 734 -14.83 12.48 -3.00
C GLN A 734 -14.02 11.58 -3.91
N GLU A 735 -12.70 11.67 -3.81
CA GLU A 735 -11.75 10.95 -4.64
C GLU A 735 -10.79 10.16 -3.75
N TRP A 736 -10.20 9.12 -4.32
CA TRP A 736 -9.19 8.29 -3.65
C TRP A 736 -7.84 8.46 -4.33
N GLU A 737 -6.83 8.98 -3.61
CA GLU A 737 -5.48 9.04 -4.14
C GLU A 737 -4.83 7.66 -4.00
N LEU A 738 -4.76 6.97 -5.14
CA LEU A 738 -4.35 5.57 -5.22
C LEU A 738 -2.90 5.34 -4.82
N SER A 739 -2.01 6.28 -5.13
CA SER A 739 -0.59 6.12 -4.81
C SER A 739 -0.32 6.34 -3.32
N GLN A 740 -1.10 7.22 -2.68
CA GLN A 740 -0.93 7.61 -1.28
C GLN A 740 -1.89 6.88 -0.32
N MET A 741 -2.85 6.11 -0.84
CA MET A 741 -3.81 5.25 -0.10
C MET A 741 -4.68 6.00 0.92
N VAL A 742 -5.21 7.14 0.50
CA VAL A 742 -5.96 8.08 1.35
C VAL A 742 -6.96 8.88 0.51
N PRO A 743 -8.08 9.34 1.10
CA PRO A 743 -9.07 10.12 0.38
C PRO A 743 -8.71 11.62 0.32
N TYR A 744 -9.27 12.30 -0.68
CA TYR A 744 -9.43 13.75 -0.68
C TYR A 744 -10.82 14.12 -1.22
N ALA A 745 -11.28 15.33 -0.93
CA ALA A 745 -12.56 15.81 -1.42
C ALA A 745 -12.48 17.27 -1.87
N TYR A 746 -13.33 17.66 -2.81
CA TYR A 746 -13.39 19.04 -3.29
C TYR A 746 -14.80 19.47 -3.71
N TYR A 747 -15.08 20.76 -3.56
CA TYR A 747 -16.28 21.43 -4.06
C TYR A 747 -15.94 22.88 -4.40
N GLY A 748 -16.21 23.28 -5.65
CA GLY A 748 -15.79 24.58 -6.15
C GLY A 748 -14.29 24.77 -5.96
N ARG A 749 -13.89 25.75 -5.16
CA ARG A 749 -12.47 26.00 -4.81
C ARG A 749 -12.04 25.36 -3.51
N GLN A 750 -12.93 24.74 -2.76
CA GLN A 750 -12.58 24.10 -1.49
C GLN A 750 -12.05 22.70 -1.74
N TRP A 751 -10.92 22.37 -1.11
CA TRP A 751 -10.26 21.08 -1.23
C TRP A 751 -9.79 20.62 0.15
N VAL A 752 -9.90 19.33 0.45
CA VAL A 752 -9.47 18.76 1.73
C VAL A 752 -8.86 17.38 1.53
N GLY A 753 -7.66 17.17 2.08
CA GLY A 753 -7.05 15.85 2.25
C GLY A 753 -7.27 15.38 3.68
N TYR A 754 -7.91 14.22 3.88
CA TYR A 754 -8.43 13.78 5.18
C TYR A 754 -8.31 12.27 5.36
N GLU A 755 -8.70 11.76 6.52
CA GLU A 755 -8.82 10.33 6.80
C GLU A 755 -10.27 9.86 6.76
N ASN A 756 -10.51 8.66 6.25
CA ASN A 756 -11.77 7.94 6.43
C ASN A 756 -11.51 6.55 7.01
N GLU A 757 -12.57 5.79 7.25
CA GLU A 757 -12.50 4.45 7.82
C GLU A 757 -11.57 3.54 7.03
N LYS A 758 -11.53 3.69 5.70
CA LYS A 758 -10.67 2.91 4.80
C LYS A 758 -9.19 3.26 4.97
N SER A 759 -8.83 4.54 4.96
CA SER A 759 -7.43 4.95 5.12
C SER A 759 -6.90 4.66 6.52
N ILE A 760 -7.73 4.84 7.55
CA ILE A 760 -7.42 4.42 8.91
C ILE A 760 -7.20 2.91 8.98
N ALA A 761 -8.07 2.10 8.37
CA ALA A 761 -7.91 0.66 8.36
C ALA A 761 -6.59 0.21 7.72
N LEU A 762 -6.19 0.84 6.61
CA LEU A 762 -4.90 0.56 5.95
C LEU A 762 -3.69 0.91 6.83
N LYS A 763 -3.76 2.01 7.58
CA LYS A 763 -2.70 2.40 8.52
C LYS A 763 -2.62 1.50 9.74
N VAL A 764 -3.75 1.04 10.27
CA VAL A 764 -3.76 0.07 11.37
C VAL A 764 -3.23 -1.28 10.91
N ASP A 765 -3.56 -1.70 9.68
CA ASP A 765 -2.98 -2.90 9.07
C ASP A 765 -1.47 -2.77 8.86
N TYR A 766 -0.99 -1.58 8.45
CA TYR A 766 0.45 -1.26 8.40
C TYR A 766 1.11 -1.41 9.77
N VAL A 767 0.53 -0.80 10.81
CA VAL A 767 1.01 -0.90 12.21
C VAL A 767 1.12 -2.35 12.66
N LYS A 768 0.15 -3.20 12.32
CA LYS A 768 0.19 -4.65 12.61
C LYS A 768 1.30 -5.36 11.84
N LYS A 769 1.39 -5.14 10.52
CA LYS A 769 2.38 -5.78 9.64
C LYS A 769 3.82 -5.43 10.03
N GLU A 770 4.06 -4.18 10.39
CA GLU A 770 5.38 -3.70 10.86
C GLU A 770 5.64 -3.98 12.35
N ASN A 771 4.71 -4.65 13.03
CA ASN A 771 4.78 -4.97 14.46
C ASN A 771 5.07 -3.75 15.35
N LEU A 772 4.46 -2.60 15.04
CA LEU A 772 4.67 -1.38 15.82
C LEU A 772 3.89 -1.44 17.14
N GLY A 773 4.27 -0.60 18.10
CA GLY A 773 3.72 -0.56 19.47
C GLY A 773 2.26 -0.14 19.55
N GLY A 774 1.75 0.56 18.53
CA GLY A 774 0.35 0.94 18.46
C GLY A 774 0.06 2.07 17.50
N ILE A 775 -1.11 2.68 17.68
CA ILE A 775 -1.59 3.83 16.92
C ILE A 775 -1.97 4.97 17.88
N MET A 776 -1.63 6.19 17.49
CA MET A 776 -1.94 7.42 18.21
C MET A 776 -2.94 8.24 17.39
N ILE A 777 -3.88 8.91 18.05
CA ILE A 777 -4.96 9.65 17.43
C ILE A 777 -4.92 11.10 17.90
N TRP A 778 -4.89 12.01 16.93
CA TRP A 778 -5.17 13.43 17.13
C TRP A 778 -6.40 13.85 16.32
N SER A 779 -7.56 14.10 16.92
CA SER A 779 -7.94 13.96 18.32
C SER A 779 -9.38 13.42 18.42
N ILE A 780 -9.76 12.86 19.58
CA ILE A 780 -11.02 12.12 19.71
C ILE A 780 -12.27 12.99 19.53
N GLU A 781 -12.20 14.29 19.83
CA GLU A 781 -13.31 15.22 19.62
C GLU A 781 -13.53 15.61 18.15
N SER A 782 -12.66 15.15 17.25
CA SER A 782 -12.74 15.39 15.81
C SER A 782 -13.31 14.19 15.05
N ASP A 783 -13.43 13.02 15.68
CA ASP A 783 -14.24 11.90 15.18
C ASP A 783 -15.73 12.24 15.28
N ASP A 784 -16.61 11.48 14.62
CA ASP A 784 -18.06 11.60 14.81
C ASP A 784 -18.51 10.99 16.16
N PHE A 785 -18.08 11.64 17.24
CA PHE A 785 -18.28 11.19 18.61
C PHE A 785 -19.75 11.22 19.05
N LYS A 786 -20.64 11.88 18.29
CA LYS A 786 -22.09 11.90 18.54
C LYS A 786 -22.87 10.95 17.63
N GLY A 787 -22.24 10.37 16.60
CA GLY A 787 -22.90 9.51 15.63
C GLY A 787 -23.94 10.27 14.80
N VAL A 788 -23.61 11.49 14.37
CA VAL A 788 -24.48 12.34 13.54
C VAL A 788 -24.48 11.88 12.09
N CYS A 789 -23.31 11.46 11.59
CA CYS A 789 -23.05 11.17 10.20
C CYS A 789 -23.33 9.70 9.81
N GLY A 790 -23.38 8.82 10.80
CA GLY A 790 -23.63 7.39 10.61
C GLY A 790 -24.50 6.79 11.71
N GLN A 791 -24.59 5.46 11.74
CA GLN A 791 -25.37 4.76 12.78
C GLN A 791 -24.61 4.53 14.09
N LYS A 792 -23.31 4.87 14.15
CA LYS A 792 -22.42 4.57 15.29
C LYS A 792 -21.61 5.80 15.70
N ARG A 793 -21.35 5.93 17.00
CA ARG A 793 -20.42 6.92 17.56
C ARG A 793 -18.99 6.48 17.29
N TYR A 794 -18.08 7.43 17.09
CA TYR A 794 -16.65 7.19 16.90
C TYR A 794 -16.30 6.21 15.76
N PRO A 795 -16.76 6.43 14.51
CA PRO A 795 -16.50 5.50 13.40
C PRO A 795 -15.00 5.24 13.18
N LEU A 796 -14.15 6.29 13.23
CA LEU A 796 -12.71 6.13 12.99
C LEU A 796 -12.01 5.40 14.15
N LEU A 797 -12.39 5.68 15.40
CA LEU A 797 -11.80 4.99 16.54
C LEU A 797 -12.32 3.55 16.70
N THR A 798 -13.56 3.30 16.31
CA THR A 798 -14.17 1.97 16.34
C THR A 798 -13.45 1.04 15.37
N ILE A 799 -13.20 1.48 14.14
CA ILE A 799 -12.47 0.68 13.15
C ILE A 799 -11.05 0.35 13.63
N ILE A 800 -10.36 1.28 14.31
CA ILE A 800 -9.05 1.00 14.92
C ILE A 800 -9.13 -0.18 15.89
N ASN A 801 -10.09 -0.15 16.81
CA ASN A 801 -10.24 -1.18 17.84
C ASN A 801 -10.64 -2.54 17.25
N GLU A 802 -11.54 -2.55 16.27
CA GLU A 802 -11.99 -3.78 15.61
C GLU A 802 -10.84 -4.50 14.90
N ILE A 803 -9.91 -3.75 14.31
CA ILE A 803 -8.73 -4.29 13.62
C ILE A 803 -7.66 -4.78 14.61
N LEU A 804 -7.46 -4.06 15.72
CA LEU A 804 -6.43 -4.40 16.71
C LEU A 804 -6.83 -5.51 17.69
N HIS A 805 -8.14 -5.79 17.87
CA HIS A 805 -8.64 -6.76 18.85
C HIS A 805 -9.32 -8.02 18.26
N GLU A 806 -9.55 -8.06 16.95
CA GLU A 806 -10.15 -9.12 16.14
C GLU A 806 -11.15 -10.09 16.80
N SER A 807 -12.44 -9.75 16.67
CA SER A 807 -13.47 -10.65 16.13
C SER A 807 -14.51 -9.93 15.24
N VAL A 808 -14.14 -8.84 14.56
CA VAL A 808 -15.04 -8.11 13.62
C VAL A 808 -14.34 -7.62 12.33
N TYR A 809 -13.04 -7.89 12.15
CA TYR A 809 -12.36 -7.52 10.89
C TYR A 809 -12.93 -8.28 9.67
N SER A 810 -13.67 -9.37 9.89
CA SER A 810 -14.41 -10.09 8.87
C SER A 810 -15.74 -9.45 8.46
N ASP A 811 -16.19 -8.32 9.03
CA ASP A 811 -17.51 -7.74 8.71
C ASP A 811 -17.44 -6.27 8.22
N LEU A 812 -16.35 -5.56 8.50
CA LEU A 812 -16.15 -4.17 8.03
C LEU A 812 -15.19 -4.09 6.85
N VAL A 813 -14.25 -5.02 6.77
CA VAL A 813 -13.54 -5.33 5.52
C VAL A 813 -14.38 -6.22 4.61
N ASN A 814 -15.57 -6.69 5.05
CA ASN A 814 -16.64 -7.39 4.29
C ASN A 814 -17.97 -6.62 4.17
N GLY A 815 -18.01 -5.34 4.57
CA GLY A 815 -19.19 -4.48 4.50
C GLY A 815 -19.27 -3.70 3.18
N LYS A 816 -20.43 -3.78 2.51
CA LYS A 816 -20.82 -3.02 1.32
C LYS A 816 -20.59 -1.50 1.49
N PRO A 817 -20.24 -0.72 0.45
CA PRO A 817 -20.81 0.60 0.31
C PRO A 817 -22.31 0.42 0.10
N ASP A 818 -23.13 0.95 1.00
CA ASP A 818 -24.57 1.03 0.74
C ASP A 818 -24.79 1.98 -0.44
N ILE A 819 -24.84 1.39 -1.64
CA ILE A 819 -25.49 1.96 -2.81
C ILE A 819 -26.77 1.15 -3.00
N SER A 820 -27.70 1.29 -2.07
CA SER A 820 -29.09 0.94 -2.33
C SER A 820 -29.89 2.23 -2.50
N PRO A 821 -30.70 2.35 -3.56
CA PRO A 821 -31.51 3.54 -3.79
C PRO A 821 -32.56 3.63 -2.68
N VAL A 822 -32.41 4.61 -1.79
CA VAL A 822 -33.42 4.91 -0.77
C VAL A 822 -34.65 5.49 -1.49
N GLN A 823 -35.64 4.64 -1.76
CA GLN A 823 -37.02 5.08 -1.87
C GLN A 823 -37.58 5.19 -0.45
N MET A 824 -38.00 6.38 -0.04
CA MET A 824 -38.78 6.58 1.19
C MET A 824 -39.90 7.61 0.98
N PRO A 825 -40.96 7.52 1.80
CA PRO A 825 -42.33 7.82 1.40
C PRO A 825 -42.66 9.30 1.37
N ILE A 826 -43.57 9.65 0.47
CA ILE A 826 -44.28 10.93 0.45
C ILE A 826 -45.07 11.08 1.77
N LYS A 827 -44.73 12.07 2.60
CA LYS A 827 -45.70 12.90 3.35
C LYS A 827 -45.06 14.12 4.05
N GLU A 828 -45.43 15.27 3.48
CA GLU A 828 -45.72 16.61 4.04
C GLU A 828 -44.83 17.25 5.15
N ASN A 829 -44.12 18.29 4.70
CA ASN A 829 -43.95 19.62 5.30
C ASN A 829 -43.69 19.75 6.81
N VAL A 830 -42.42 19.93 7.16
CA VAL A 830 -42.01 20.89 8.20
C VAL A 830 -40.71 21.59 7.77
N ASN A 831 -40.84 22.87 7.37
CA ASN A 831 -39.72 23.76 7.07
C ASN A 831 -38.99 24.17 8.35
N ILE A 832 -37.75 23.70 8.56
CA ILE A 832 -36.80 24.36 9.46
C ILE A 832 -35.43 24.41 8.78
N ILE A 833 -35.12 25.57 8.18
CA ILE A 833 -33.84 25.94 7.60
C ILE A 833 -32.97 26.54 8.74
N PRO A 834 -31.78 26.01 9.06
CA PRO A 834 -30.76 26.79 9.75
C PRO A 834 -30.15 27.74 8.71
N SER A 835 -30.37 29.03 8.88
CA SER A 835 -29.96 30.08 7.95
C SER A 835 -28.43 30.20 7.86
N ILE A 836 -27.84 29.65 6.81
CA ILE A 836 -26.62 30.22 6.22
C ILE A 836 -27.08 31.54 5.59
N GLN A 837 -26.85 32.66 6.28
CA GLN A 837 -27.15 33.97 5.72
C GLN A 837 -26.13 34.30 4.64
N THR A 838 -26.45 33.99 3.39
CA THR A 838 -25.92 34.74 2.25
C THR A 838 -26.48 36.15 2.33
N LEU A 839 -25.71 37.07 2.93
CA LEU A 839 -26.06 38.48 2.95
C LEU A 839 -25.88 39.05 1.55
N ASN A 840 -26.95 39.04 0.76
CA ASN A 840 -27.06 39.87 -0.42
C ASN A 840 -27.13 41.35 0.02
N ASN A 841 -26.17 42.13 -0.49
CA ASN A 841 -26.06 43.59 -0.54
C ASN A 841 -25.61 44.38 0.70
N SER A 842 -24.56 45.18 0.44
CA SER A 842 -24.32 46.55 0.94
C SER A 842 -23.67 46.79 2.32
N ASN A 843 -22.90 45.84 2.85
CA ASN A 843 -21.89 46.18 3.86
C ASN A 843 -20.50 45.74 3.41
N ASN A 844 -19.59 46.71 3.30
CA ASN A 844 -18.27 46.62 2.69
C ASN A 844 -17.26 45.82 3.56
N GLN A 845 -17.69 44.69 4.17
CA GLN A 845 -16.89 43.93 5.14
C GLN A 845 -15.65 43.30 4.52
N CYS A 846 -15.73 42.90 3.25
CA CYS A 846 -14.59 42.37 2.52
C CYS A 846 -13.64 43.46 1.96
N GLN A 847 -14.06 44.73 1.89
CA GLN A 847 -13.26 45.85 1.34
C GLN A 847 -12.54 45.53 0.00
N GLY A 848 -13.09 44.64 -0.83
CA GLY A 848 -12.46 44.17 -2.08
C GLY A 848 -11.27 43.21 -1.91
N LYS A 849 -11.02 42.67 -0.70
CA LYS A 849 -9.98 41.68 -0.42
C LYS A 849 -10.54 40.26 -0.54
N ASN A 850 -9.74 39.34 -1.07
CA ASN A 850 -9.99 37.89 -1.01
C ASN A 850 -9.18 37.29 0.16
N GLY A 851 -9.74 36.30 0.86
CA GLY A 851 -9.15 35.63 2.01
C GLY A 851 -9.80 36.01 3.35
N TYR A 852 -9.13 35.65 4.46
CA TYR A 852 -9.62 35.89 5.82
C TYR A 852 -9.39 37.32 6.29
N VAL A 853 -10.41 37.92 6.91
CA VAL A 853 -10.37 39.26 7.50
C VAL A 853 -11.04 39.27 8.87
N ARG A 854 -10.50 40.00 9.85
CA ARG A 854 -11.12 40.17 11.17
C ARG A 854 -12.18 41.27 11.12
N ASP A 855 -13.26 41.12 11.90
CA ASP A 855 -14.25 42.18 12.06
C ASP A 855 -13.60 43.42 12.69
N SER A 856 -13.95 44.60 12.19
CA SER A 856 -13.32 45.87 12.61
C SER A 856 -13.81 46.38 13.96
N LYS A 857 -14.92 45.84 14.50
CA LYS A 857 -15.54 46.25 15.76
C LYS A 857 -15.55 45.14 16.81
N ASN A 858 -15.44 43.88 16.41
CA ASN A 858 -15.44 42.73 17.31
C ASN A 858 -14.27 41.77 17.01
N CYS A 859 -13.24 41.80 17.84
CA CYS A 859 -12.07 40.92 17.68
C CYS A 859 -12.37 39.42 17.86
N GLY A 860 -13.52 39.07 18.45
CA GLY A 860 -14.02 37.69 18.51
C GLY A 860 -14.72 37.23 17.23
N LYS A 861 -14.77 38.06 16.18
CA LYS A 861 -15.48 37.75 14.92
C LYS A 861 -14.57 37.93 13.69
N PHE A 862 -14.71 37.06 12.70
CA PHE A 862 -13.95 37.14 11.44
C PHE A 862 -14.76 36.62 10.24
N TYR A 863 -14.27 36.92 9.03
CA TYR A 863 -14.93 36.61 7.77
C TYR A 863 -13.95 35.98 6.77
N PHE A 864 -14.46 35.15 5.85
CA PHE A 864 -13.77 34.75 4.63
C PHE A 864 -14.45 35.37 3.41
N CYS A 865 -13.65 35.95 2.53
CA CYS A 865 -14.10 36.64 1.33
C CYS A 865 -13.57 35.94 0.08
N ASP A 866 -14.47 35.52 -0.82
CA ASP A 866 -14.12 34.91 -2.11
C ASP A 866 -15.01 35.46 -3.22
N ASN A 867 -14.44 36.30 -4.08
CA ASN A 867 -15.09 36.83 -5.29
C ASN A 867 -16.50 37.44 -5.07
N GLY A 868 -16.69 38.12 -3.95
CA GLY A 868 -17.94 38.80 -3.59
C GLY A 868 -18.84 38.00 -2.64
N GLU A 869 -18.56 36.73 -2.40
CA GLU A 869 -19.21 35.94 -1.34
C GLU A 869 -18.51 36.17 0.01
N THR A 870 -19.30 36.27 1.07
CA THR A 870 -18.82 36.50 2.44
C THR A 870 -19.33 35.40 3.37
N TYR A 871 -18.41 34.79 4.11
CA TYR A 871 -18.69 33.75 5.11
C TYR A 871 -18.29 34.29 6.49
N SER A 872 -19.16 34.17 7.50
CA SER A 872 -18.97 34.76 8.83
C SER A 872 -18.70 33.69 9.89
N PHE A 873 -17.79 33.99 10.81
CA PHE A 873 -17.37 33.08 11.89
C PHE A 873 -17.16 33.82 13.21
N ASP A 874 -17.48 33.18 14.32
CA ASP A 874 -17.25 33.69 15.68
C ASP A 874 -16.27 32.77 16.42
N CYS A 875 -15.19 33.35 16.96
CA CYS A 875 -14.25 32.61 17.80
C CYS A 875 -14.94 32.04 19.06
N PRO A 876 -14.43 30.92 19.61
CA PRO A 876 -14.87 30.43 20.91
C PRO A 876 -14.82 31.53 21.98
N SER A 877 -15.76 31.50 22.93
CA SER A 877 -15.90 32.54 23.96
C SER A 877 -14.56 32.81 24.65
N SER A 878 -14.19 34.10 24.78
CA SER A 878 -12.92 34.62 25.33
C SER A 878 -11.67 34.58 24.43
N LEU A 879 -11.77 34.03 23.21
CA LEU A 879 -10.69 34.06 22.21
C LEU A 879 -10.91 35.16 21.17
N TYR A 880 -9.82 35.71 20.64
CA TYR A 880 -9.81 36.69 19.56
C TYR A 880 -9.13 36.12 18.32
N PHE A 881 -9.59 36.52 17.13
CA PHE A 881 -8.98 36.11 15.87
C PHE A 881 -7.63 36.81 15.69
N ASP A 882 -6.56 36.05 15.58
CA ASP A 882 -5.21 36.55 15.35
C ASP A 882 -4.91 36.59 13.85
N LEU A 883 -4.67 37.79 13.33
CA LEU A 883 -4.34 38.01 11.93
C LEU A 883 -2.94 37.49 11.56
N LYS A 884 -2.07 37.22 12.54
CA LYS A 884 -0.74 36.64 12.32
C LYS A 884 -0.81 35.14 12.13
N SER A 885 -1.49 34.42 13.03
CA SER A 885 -1.62 32.96 12.94
C SER A 885 -2.77 32.50 12.03
N LEU A 886 -3.75 33.37 11.78
CA LEU A 886 -5.05 33.05 11.18
C LEU A 886 -5.82 31.98 11.97
N SER A 887 -5.80 32.07 13.29
CA SER A 887 -6.54 31.21 14.21
C SER A 887 -7.12 32.01 15.39
N CYS A 888 -8.08 31.44 16.10
CA CYS A 888 -8.57 32.02 17.36
C CYS A 888 -7.55 31.76 18.47
N ASN A 889 -7.08 32.82 19.12
CA ASN A 889 -6.04 32.76 20.15
C ASN A 889 -6.50 33.51 21.41
N TYR A 890 -5.82 33.28 22.53
CA TYR A 890 -6.14 33.95 23.78
C TYR A 890 -6.02 35.47 23.62
N SER A 891 -7.00 36.21 24.15
CA SER A 891 -7.13 37.66 23.96
C SER A 891 -5.87 38.46 24.30
N TYR A 892 -5.08 38.03 25.30
CA TYR A 892 -3.83 38.67 25.71
C TYR A 892 -2.66 38.48 24.72
N LEU A 893 -2.78 37.53 23.79
CA LEU A 893 -1.80 37.28 22.72
C LEU A 893 -2.16 38.00 21.41
N VAL A 894 -3.35 38.60 21.33
CA VAL A 894 -3.88 39.19 20.10
C VAL A 894 -3.88 40.71 20.18
N GLU A 895 -3.26 41.36 19.21
CA GLU A 895 -3.33 42.81 19.04
C GLU A 895 -4.74 43.21 18.55
N CYS A 896 -5.60 43.55 19.50
CA CYS A 896 -6.96 44.06 19.27
C CYS A 896 -7.01 45.54 19.65
N GLN A 897 -7.28 46.42 18.67
CA GLN A 897 -7.53 47.83 18.96
C GLN A 897 -8.97 47.95 19.49
N SER A 898 -9.12 48.06 20.81
CA SER A 898 -10.37 48.51 21.40
C SER A 898 -10.56 49.99 21.04
N ASN A 899 -11.44 50.29 20.09
CA ASN A 899 -12.04 51.63 20.07
C ASN A 899 -12.93 51.71 21.31
N ASN A 900 -12.46 52.43 22.34
CA ASN A 900 -13.30 52.89 23.45
C ASN A 900 -14.52 53.64 22.93
#